data_AF-A0A942IN12-F1
#
_entry.id   AF-A0A942IN12-F1
#
_cell.length_a   1.000
_cell.length_b   1.000
_cell.length_c   1.000
_cell.angle_alpha   90.00
_cell.angle_beta   90.00
_cell.angle_gamma   90.00
#
_symmetry.space_group_name_H-M   'P 1'
#
loop_
_entity.id
_entity.type
_entity.pdbx_description
1 polymer ?
#
loop_
_entity_poly.entity_id
_entity_poly.type
_entity_poly.pdbx_seq_one_letter_code
_entity_poly.pdbx_strand_id
1 'polypeptide(L)'
;MSRTRVGIFFGGRSREREVSFAGGRTVYDNLDKSLFEAIPIFVDSFGNFIQVDWQYVYKGSIRDFYPPASFLPASDQGFQIYAESLNPDKSMQMKMAEKIGKIIAAESLPEYMDFAFLALHGSYGEDGSIQGLLEWLQIPYSGSGIFASALGMNKARQKDFQERSGLYVNHYQLLKRDAWVNATDEQKGKLYKYYNVEFGERFVIKPANQGSSLGVSVLQHPDYLEFEKAMDFAFFRQFITASEWNAWNAEEKTNEIKQITDIRSGIGLPLALNDEVIYLPATLLSKLDQLLSENDEILLESLDAETDIVVEEFIEGREFSCIVVRDDLGNPFALPPTEIKKNTQLYDYRSKYLPGLSKKETPIKASDKVISEIRDACISLYDYFGFNVYARIDGFVTEDEEIYLNDPNTTSGMMPSSFFFHQAAEIGLNPSQFLTFIIRNSLAERLDQSVNFTRCKELLQSLDAQILAETQQTGGRKKIAVIMGGYSFERHISMESGRNIYEKLSSSEQFAPVPFFLTGDRERYELYRIPVNIMLKDNADDVKEKVSQFKMNSTLLDIISDAQQITEKYNPEGAVFEPVKTDLNEIQNAFDGVFIALHGRPGEDGTLQKELKKLGIYYNGSDAHSSEITINKYVTNEKLRQAGFLVADHGMFSKTEWLADPNKMELEILNRFGVPLIAKPADDGCSAAVRKLKTQEELHQYLAAIFRSESLPTEAMRVHLSLLPNEEFPAKEEILIEKFVEKGDAIKFLEVTGGMLTHLQADGTLRYEIFEPSESLAETEILSLEEKFLAGEGQNITPSRFSNDALEQSRISTEVRNTLEAVAKTLEVTGYCRIDAFVRIFEDGKVETVIIEVNSLPGMTPATCIYHQAALNGYKPYDFIREILNFGEQTRTLNA
;
A
#
# COMPACT_ATOMS: atom_id res chain seq x y z
N MET A 1 -18.10 7.36 -29.17
CA MET A 1 -17.50 6.04 -29.47
C MET A 1 -17.63 5.20 -28.22
N SER A 2 -17.65 3.86 -28.32
CA SER A 2 -17.60 3.01 -27.12
C SER A 2 -16.21 3.07 -26.49
N ARG A 3 -16.13 3.04 -25.16
CA ARG A 3 -14.86 2.93 -24.43
C ARG A 3 -14.21 1.59 -24.74
N THR A 4 -12.89 1.56 -24.72
CA THR A 4 -12.13 0.31 -24.87
C THR A 4 -12.26 -0.49 -23.58
N ARG A 5 -12.70 -1.75 -23.66
CA ARG A 5 -12.79 -2.64 -22.49
C ARG A 5 -11.42 -3.20 -22.16
N VAL A 6 -10.88 -2.87 -21.00
CA VAL A 6 -9.54 -3.25 -20.56
C VAL A 6 -9.67 -4.32 -19.47
N GLY A 7 -9.33 -5.56 -19.80
CA GLY A 7 -9.17 -6.65 -18.83
C GLY A 7 -7.89 -6.46 -18.04
N ILE A 8 -7.99 -6.14 -16.76
CA ILE A 8 -6.83 -5.96 -15.87
C ILE A 8 -6.57 -7.29 -15.19
N PHE A 9 -5.45 -7.94 -15.52
CA PHE A 9 -5.06 -9.24 -14.96
C PHE A 9 -4.17 -9.03 -13.74
N PHE A 10 -4.57 -9.55 -12.59
CA PHE A 10 -3.84 -9.41 -11.32
C PHE A 10 -4.04 -10.62 -10.40
N GLY A 11 -3.22 -10.71 -9.35
CA GLY A 11 -3.09 -11.92 -8.53
C GLY A 11 -2.09 -12.89 -9.15
N GLY A 12 -2.56 -14.06 -9.56
CA GLY A 12 -1.77 -15.09 -10.24
C GLY A 12 -1.27 -16.20 -9.32
N ARG A 13 -0.52 -17.11 -9.92
CA ARG A 13 0.01 -18.33 -9.27
C ARG A 13 1.37 -18.10 -8.60
N SER A 14 2.10 -17.08 -9.04
CA SER A 14 3.41 -16.71 -8.50
C SER A 14 3.35 -16.35 -7.02
N ARG A 15 4.50 -16.43 -6.34
CA ARG A 15 4.68 -15.95 -4.95
C ARG A 15 4.52 -14.43 -4.85
N GLU A 16 4.64 -13.72 -5.98
CA GLU A 16 4.49 -12.26 -6.08
C GLU A 16 3.02 -11.81 -6.32
N ARG A 17 2.05 -12.71 -6.14
CA ARG A 17 0.63 -12.44 -6.39
C ARG A 17 0.04 -11.32 -5.54
N GLU A 18 0.56 -11.08 -4.34
CA GLU A 18 0.11 -9.95 -3.50
C GLU A 18 0.55 -8.61 -4.09
N VAL A 19 1.76 -8.51 -4.66
CA VAL A 19 2.19 -7.32 -5.44
C VAL A 19 1.31 -7.16 -6.66
N SER A 20 1.05 -8.27 -7.36
CA SER A 20 0.21 -8.29 -8.56
C SER A 20 -1.19 -7.77 -8.24
N PHE A 21 -1.78 -8.23 -7.14
CA PHE A 21 -3.08 -7.78 -6.66
C PHE A 21 -3.09 -6.27 -6.34
N ALA A 22 -2.08 -5.79 -5.59
CA ALA A 22 -1.96 -4.38 -5.28
C ALA A 22 -1.75 -3.50 -6.53
N GLY A 23 -0.91 -3.95 -7.47
CA GLY A 23 -0.69 -3.30 -8.76
C GLY A 23 -1.94 -3.26 -9.63
N GLY A 24 -2.69 -4.37 -9.70
CA GLY A 24 -3.97 -4.45 -10.39
C GLY A 24 -5.01 -3.47 -9.85
N ARG A 25 -5.08 -3.31 -8.52
CA ARG A 25 -5.91 -2.27 -7.88
C ARG A 25 -5.50 -0.87 -8.31
N THR A 26 -4.20 -0.56 -8.32
CA THR A 26 -3.71 0.76 -8.77
C THR A 26 -4.09 1.05 -10.22
N VAL A 27 -3.93 0.06 -11.12
CA VAL A 27 -4.34 0.20 -12.52
C VAL A 27 -5.84 0.40 -12.62
N TYR A 28 -6.64 -0.38 -11.89
CA TYR A 28 -8.11 -0.26 -11.87
C TYR A 28 -8.57 1.15 -11.42
N ASP A 29 -7.90 1.72 -10.42
CA ASP A 29 -8.22 3.06 -9.91
C ASP A 29 -7.77 4.19 -10.83
N ASN A 30 -6.61 4.05 -11.47
CA ASN A 30 -5.98 5.11 -12.25
C ASN A 30 -6.30 5.05 -13.75
N LEU A 31 -6.90 3.97 -14.26
CA LEU A 31 -7.32 3.91 -15.66
C LEU A 31 -8.32 5.03 -15.97
N ASP A 32 -8.07 5.78 -17.05
CA ASP A 32 -8.92 6.90 -17.46
C ASP A 32 -10.33 6.41 -17.79
N LYS A 33 -11.28 6.76 -16.93
CA LYS A 33 -12.66 6.28 -17.02
C LYS A 33 -13.39 6.88 -18.22
N SER A 34 -12.91 7.99 -18.79
CA SER A 34 -13.48 8.59 -19.99
C SER A 34 -13.15 7.80 -21.25
N LEU A 35 -11.97 7.16 -21.29
CA LEU A 35 -11.44 6.40 -22.43
C LEU A 35 -11.68 4.89 -22.31
N PHE A 36 -11.66 4.37 -21.08
CA PHE A 36 -11.63 2.92 -20.83
C PHE A 36 -12.75 2.44 -19.90
N GLU A 37 -13.17 1.19 -20.13
CA GLU A 37 -13.98 0.41 -19.19
C GLU A 37 -13.08 -0.65 -18.54
N ALA A 38 -12.84 -0.51 -17.23
CA ALA A 38 -11.99 -1.45 -16.49
C ALA A 38 -12.75 -2.74 -16.12
N ILE A 39 -12.23 -3.89 -16.55
CA ILE A 39 -12.74 -5.22 -16.24
C ILE A 39 -11.72 -5.95 -15.35
N PRO A 40 -11.97 -6.13 -14.04
CA PRO A 40 -10.99 -6.69 -13.13
C PRO A 40 -10.96 -8.22 -13.23
N ILE A 41 -9.90 -8.77 -13.83
CA ILE A 41 -9.68 -10.21 -14.02
C ILE A 41 -8.69 -10.70 -12.95
N PHE A 42 -9.22 -11.22 -11.85
CA PHE A 42 -8.43 -11.89 -10.84
C PHE A 42 -8.04 -13.30 -11.34
N VAL A 43 -6.74 -13.62 -11.29
CA VAL A 43 -6.22 -14.96 -11.55
C VAL A 43 -5.93 -15.59 -10.20
N ASP A 44 -6.56 -16.71 -9.88
CA ASP A 44 -6.31 -17.37 -8.59
C ASP A 44 -5.04 -18.24 -8.58
N SER A 45 -4.69 -18.83 -7.43
CA SER A 45 -3.53 -19.73 -7.25
C SER A 45 -3.52 -20.93 -8.21
N PHE A 46 -4.70 -21.29 -8.71
CA PHE A 46 -4.92 -22.47 -9.54
C PHE A 46 -4.95 -22.12 -11.04
N GLY A 47 -4.89 -20.83 -11.39
CA GLY A 47 -4.92 -20.33 -12.76
C GLY A 47 -6.33 -20.16 -13.33
N ASN A 48 -7.37 -20.11 -12.49
CA ASN A 48 -8.72 -19.79 -12.94
C ASN A 48 -8.85 -18.27 -13.17
N PHE A 49 -9.49 -17.88 -14.28
CA PHE A 49 -9.82 -16.48 -14.55
C PHE A 49 -11.18 -16.13 -13.96
N ILE A 50 -11.21 -15.09 -13.13
CA ILE A 50 -12.41 -14.66 -12.43
C ILE A 50 -12.58 -13.18 -12.68
N GLN A 51 -13.66 -12.78 -13.36
CA GLN A 51 -14.09 -11.39 -13.31
C GLN A 51 -14.63 -11.14 -11.90
N VAL A 52 -13.77 -10.60 -11.06
CA VAL A 52 -14.05 -10.42 -9.64
C VAL A 52 -15.03 -9.27 -9.46
N ASP A 53 -15.96 -9.41 -8.52
CA ASP A 53 -16.80 -8.29 -8.13
C ASP A 53 -15.90 -7.17 -7.59
N TRP A 54 -16.10 -5.95 -8.09
CA TRP A 54 -15.20 -4.81 -7.85
C TRP A 54 -14.92 -4.54 -6.37
N GLN A 55 -15.84 -4.90 -5.47
CA GLN A 55 -15.70 -4.75 -4.02
C GLN A 55 -14.48 -5.51 -3.45
N TYR A 56 -14.08 -6.63 -4.08
CA TYR A 56 -12.93 -7.41 -3.66
C TYR A 56 -11.61 -6.81 -4.15
N VAL A 57 -11.60 -6.00 -5.20
CA VAL A 57 -10.40 -5.27 -5.67
C VAL A 57 -9.83 -4.37 -4.58
N TYR A 58 -10.68 -3.91 -3.65
CA TYR A 58 -10.29 -3.01 -2.57
C TYR A 58 -9.86 -3.72 -1.30
N LYS A 59 -9.84 -5.06 -1.24
CA LYS A 59 -9.30 -5.82 -0.10
C LYS A 59 -7.81 -5.53 0.13
N GLY A 60 -7.31 -5.76 1.34
CA GLY A 60 -5.93 -5.43 1.72
C GLY A 60 -4.93 -6.47 1.22
N SER A 61 -5.30 -7.75 1.36
CA SER A 61 -4.58 -8.93 0.88
C SER A 61 -5.55 -9.89 0.18
N ILE A 62 -5.03 -10.74 -0.69
CA ILE A 62 -5.80 -11.84 -1.28
C ILE A 62 -6.45 -12.71 -0.19
N ARG A 63 -5.76 -12.93 0.93
CA ARG A 63 -6.24 -13.75 2.07
C ARG A 63 -7.48 -13.17 2.77
N ASP A 64 -7.78 -11.89 2.57
CA ASP A 64 -8.96 -11.24 3.18
C ASP A 64 -10.28 -11.67 2.51
N PHE A 65 -10.21 -12.25 1.31
CA PHE A 65 -11.40 -12.66 0.55
C PHE A 65 -11.26 -13.99 -0.19
N TYR A 66 -10.05 -14.47 -0.41
CA TYR A 66 -9.77 -15.72 -1.11
C TYR A 66 -8.72 -16.57 -0.35
N PRO A 67 -9.13 -17.70 0.25
CA PRO A 67 -10.43 -18.35 0.10
C PRO A 67 -11.55 -17.63 0.87
N PRO A 68 -12.81 -17.71 0.42
CA PRO A 68 -13.92 -17.07 1.15
C PRO A 68 -14.06 -17.64 2.56
N ALA A 69 -14.45 -16.81 3.53
CA ALA A 69 -14.50 -17.18 4.95
C ALA A 69 -15.30 -18.47 5.26
N SER A 70 -16.31 -18.80 4.45
CA SER A 70 -17.09 -20.04 4.60
C SER A 70 -16.31 -21.33 4.34
N PHE A 71 -15.11 -21.25 3.74
CA PHE A 71 -14.23 -22.38 3.45
C PHE A 71 -13.06 -22.48 4.44
N LEU A 72 -12.84 -21.46 5.27
CA LEU A 72 -11.76 -21.48 6.24
C LEU A 72 -12.07 -22.45 7.38
N PRO A 73 -11.07 -23.22 7.85
CA PRO A 73 -11.23 -24.04 9.04
C PRO A 73 -11.42 -23.16 10.28
N ALA A 74 -12.19 -23.65 11.26
CA ALA A 74 -12.22 -23.03 12.58
C ALA A 74 -10.81 -23.10 13.19
N SER A 75 -10.23 -21.95 13.54
CA SER A 75 -8.90 -21.87 14.14
C SER A 75 -8.90 -20.84 15.26
N ASP A 76 -8.44 -21.26 16.43
CA ASP A 76 -8.33 -20.40 17.62
C ASP A 76 -7.03 -19.56 17.61
N GLN A 77 -6.10 -19.82 16.67
CA GLN A 77 -4.76 -19.20 16.62
C GLN A 77 -4.61 -18.11 15.56
N GLY A 78 -5.68 -17.77 14.82
CA GLY A 78 -5.70 -16.61 13.92
C GLY A 78 -4.76 -16.68 12.71
N PHE A 79 -4.33 -17.87 12.29
CA PHE A 79 -3.52 -18.02 11.07
C PHE A 79 -4.27 -17.58 9.82
N GLN A 80 -3.61 -16.81 8.96
CA GLN A 80 -4.12 -16.50 7.63
C GLN A 80 -3.72 -17.60 6.64
N ILE A 81 -4.63 -17.94 5.72
CA ILE A 81 -4.53 -19.14 4.89
C ILE A 81 -4.77 -18.75 3.43
N TYR A 82 -3.91 -19.18 2.52
CA TYR A 82 -4.12 -19.05 1.07
C TYR A 82 -4.99 -20.21 0.54
N ALA A 83 -5.66 -20.04 -0.59
CA ALA A 83 -6.65 -21.02 -1.04
C ALA A 83 -6.04 -22.41 -1.32
N GLU A 84 -4.80 -22.46 -1.78
CA GLU A 84 -4.06 -23.71 -2.03
C GLU A 84 -3.74 -24.50 -0.75
N SER A 85 -3.66 -23.83 0.39
CA SER A 85 -3.47 -24.44 1.71
C SER A 85 -4.69 -25.27 2.15
N LEU A 86 -5.84 -25.13 1.48
CA LEU A 86 -7.01 -25.98 1.73
C LEU A 86 -6.96 -27.30 0.95
N ASN A 87 -5.95 -27.50 0.08
CA ASN A 87 -5.87 -28.60 -0.87
C ASN A 87 -7.20 -28.86 -1.63
N PRO A 88 -7.82 -27.84 -2.24
CA PRO A 88 -9.16 -27.96 -2.79
C PRO A 88 -9.16 -28.78 -4.07
N ASP A 89 -10.14 -29.69 -4.21
CA ASP A 89 -10.45 -30.27 -5.51
C ASP A 89 -11.01 -29.24 -6.48
N LYS A 90 -11.10 -29.59 -7.77
CA LYS A 90 -11.61 -28.68 -8.81
C LYS A 90 -13.04 -28.19 -8.53
N SER A 91 -13.88 -28.98 -7.87
CA SER A 91 -15.25 -28.54 -7.53
C SER A 91 -15.23 -27.48 -6.44
N MET A 92 -14.39 -27.64 -5.42
CA MET A 92 -14.22 -26.68 -4.35
C MET A 92 -13.61 -25.37 -4.88
N GLN A 93 -12.60 -25.45 -5.75
CA GLN A 93 -12.01 -24.28 -6.43
C GLN A 93 -13.09 -23.44 -7.13
N MET A 94 -13.93 -24.07 -7.95
CA MET A 94 -15.00 -23.37 -8.67
C MET A 94 -16.02 -22.73 -7.70
N LYS A 95 -16.41 -23.44 -6.63
CA LYS A 95 -17.32 -22.88 -5.61
C LYS A 95 -16.73 -21.69 -4.86
N MET A 96 -15.42 -21.69 -4.61
CA MET A 96 -14.74 -20.53 -4.01
C MET A 96 -14.73 -19.35 -4.97
N ALA A 97 -14.39 -19.58 -6.23
CA ALA A 97 -14.36 -18.56 -7.27
C ALA A 97 -15.74 -17.93 -7.53
N GLU A 98 -16.81 -18.73 -7.56
CA GLU A 98 -18.21 -18.28 -7.69
C GLU A 98 -18.67 -17.35 -6.55
N LYS A 99 -18.01 -17.38 -5.39
CA LYS A 99 -18.35 -16.47 -4.27
C LYS A 99 -17.82 -15.06 -4.45
N ILE A 100 -16.80 -14.88 -5.28
CA ILE A 100 -16.10 -13.61 -5.42
C ILE A 100 -16.31 -12.95 -6.78
N GLY A 101 -16.89 -13.67 -7.74
CA GLY A 101 -17.21 -13.13 -9.04
C GLY A 101 -17.58 -14.19 -10.07
N LYS A 102 -17.51 -13.79 -11.34
CA LYS A 102 -17.85 -14.63 -12.48
C LYS A 102 -16.62 -15.35 -13.01
N ILE A 103 -16.64 -16.68 -13.01
CA ILE A 103 -15.60 -17.48 -13.64
C ILE A 103 -15.70 -17.31 -15.17
N ILE A 104 -14.57 -17.04 -15.81
CA ILE A 104 -14.45 -16.88 -17.26
C ILE A 104 -13.58 -18.02 -17.81
N ALA A 105 -14.12 -18.79 -18.73
CA ALA A 105 -13.32 -19.74 -19.50
C ALA A 105 -12.33 -18.97 -20.38
N ALA A 106 -11.10 -19.45 -20.51
CA ALA A 106 -10.03 -18.74 -21.21
C ALA A 106 -10.43 -18.39 -22.66
N GLU A 107 -11.08 -19.33 -23.36
CA GLU A 107 -11.60 -19.16 -24.71
C GLU A 107 -12.66 -18.04 -24.85
N SER A 108 -13.33 -17.68 -23.76
CA SER A 108 -14.36 -16.63 -23.74
C SER A 108 -13.79 -15.25 -23.39
N LEU A 109 -12.52 -15.12 -22.99
CA LEU A 109 -11.92 -13.81 -22.66
C LEU A 109 -12.15 -12.72 -23.73
N PRO A 110 -12.07 -13.00 -25.06
CA PRO A 110 -12.34 -11.99 -26.10
C PRO A 110 -13.76 -11.39 -26.07
N GLU A 111 -14.73 -12.07 -25.44
CA GLU A 111 -16.09 -11.55 -25.29
C GLU A 111 -16.17 -10.44 -24.24
N TYR A 112 -15.27 -10.44 -23.25
CA TYR A 112 -15.30 -9.54 -22.09
C TYR A 112 -14.41 -8.32 -22.25
N MET A 113 -13.34 -8.40 -23.05
CA MET A 113 -12.34 -7.35 -23.17
C MET A 113 -11.88 -7.16 -24.61
N ASP A 114 -11.37 -5.96 -24.88
CA ASP A 114 -10.74 -5.58 -26.14
C ASP A 114 -9.22 -5.54 -26.03
N PHE A 115 -8.70 -5.34 -24.81
CA PHE A 115 -7.28 -5.25 -24.48
C PHE A 115 -7.03 -5.86 -23.09
N ALA A 116 -5.90 -6.54 -22.91
CA ALA A 116 -5.48 -7.13 -21.64
C ALA A 116 -4.31 -6.34 -21.02
N PHE A 117 -4.56 -5.68 -19.90
CA PHE A 117 -3.51 -5.04 -19.11
C PHE A 117 -2.94 -6.06 -18.10
N LEU A 118 -1.66 -6.37 -18.21
CA LEU A 118 -0.97 -7.37 -17.39
C LEU A 118 -0.32 -6.71 -16.16
N ALA A 119 -0.96 -6.87 -15.00
CA ALA A 119 -0.41 -6.54 -13.69
C ALA A 119 -0.10 -7.84 -12.91
N LEU A 120 0.55 -8.80 -13.59
CA LEU A 120 0.98 -10.08 -13.05
C LEU A 120 2.50 -10.12 -12.94
N HIS A 121 3.02 -10.45 -11.75
CA HIS A 121 4.44 -10.54 -11.46
C HIS A 121 4.93 -11.98 -11.32
N GLY A 122 6.18 -12.21 -11.69
CA GLY A 122 6.86 -13.49 -11.61
C GLY A 122 6.35 -14.54 -12.61
N SER A 123 6.58 -15.82 -12.31
CA SER A 123 6.21 -16.93 -13.20
C SER A 123 4.72 -16.92 -13.55
N TYR A 124 4.39 -17.37 -14.76
CA TYR A 124 3.09 -17.30 -15.43
C TYR A 124 2.61 -15.89 -15.82
N GLY A 125 3.17 -14.82 -15.24
CA GLY A 125 2.85 -13.43 -15.56
C GLY A 125 3.88 -12.77 -16.48
N GLU A 126 5.17 -12.97 -16.19
CA GLU A 126 6.30 -12.31 -16.85
C GLU A 126 7.15 -13.26 -17.70
N ASP A 127 6.81 -14.54 -17.77
CA ASP A 127 7.62 -15.57 -18.43
C ASP A 127 7.15 -15.93 -19.86
N GLY A 128 6.16 -15.20 -20.38
CA GLY A 128 5.58 -15.44 -21.71
C GLY A 128 4.36 -16.35 -21.71
N SER A 129 4.00 -16.97 -20.59
CA SER A 129 2.86 -17.91 -20.52
C SER A 129 1.52 -17.24 -20.80
N ILE A 130 1.19 -16.16 -20.08
CA ILE A 130 -0.06 -15.42 -20.29
C ILE A 130 -0.06 -14.68 -21.63
N GLN A 131 1.10 -14.18 -22.07
CA GLN A 131 1.30 -13.54 -23.37
C GLN A 131 0.93 -14.52 -24.49
N GLY A 132 1.45 -15.75 -24.42
CA GLY A 132 1.13 -16.81 -25.39
C GLY A 132 -0.35 -17.17 -25.44
N LEU A 133 -1.03 -17.20 -24.29
CA LEU A 133 -2.48 -17.38 -24.25
C LEU A 133 -3.22 -16.22 -24.92
N LEU A 134 -2.84 -14.97 -24.64
CA LEU A 134 -3.49 -13.80 -25.20
C LEU A 134 -3.25 -13.66 -26.71
N GLU A 135 -2.05 -13.99 -27.19
CA GLU A 135 -1.75 -14.07 -28.63
C GLU A 135 -2.56 -15.17 -29.31
N TRP A 136 -2.71 -16.35 -28.69
CA TRP A 136 -3.58 -17.41 -29.19
C TRP A 136 -5.03 -16.95 -29.29
N LEU A 137 -5.51 -16.20 -28.30
CA LEU A 137 -6.85 -15.64 -28.25
C LEU A 137 -7.02 -14.35 -29.06
N GLN A 138 -5.96 -13.86 -29.70
CA GLN A 138 -5.97 -12.65 -30.53
C GLN A 138 -6.37 -11.38 -29.76
N ILE A 139 -6.02 -11.31 -28.46
CA ILE A 139 -6.25 -10.15 -27.59
C ILE A 139 -4.93 -9.36 -27.46
N PRO A 140 -4.88 -8.07 -27.83
CA PRO A 140 -3.70 -7.23 -27.58
C PRO A 140 -3.51 -7.00 -26.08
N TYR A 141 -2.25 -6.81 -25.66
CA TYR A 141 -1.92 -6.74 -24.24
C TYR A 141 -0.74 -5.81 -23.94
N SER A 142 -0.60 -5.39 -22.68
CA SER A 142 0.47 -4.49 -22.24
C SER A 142 1.81 -5.19 -22.02
N GLY A 143 2.92 -4.44 -22.20
CA GLY A 143 4.27 -4.91 -21.90
C GLY A 143 4.94 -5.67 -23.05
N SER A 144 5.91 -6.52 -22.71
CA SER A 144 6.72 -7.28 -23.68
C SER A 144 6.03 -8.55 -24.18
N GLY A 145 6.43 -9.03 -25.36
CA GLY A 145 5.96 -10.28 -25.95
C GLY A 145 6.66 -11.54 -25.41
N ILE A 146 6.25 -12.71 -25.90
CA ILE A 146 6.63 -14.03 -25.34
C ILE A 146 8.15 -14.20 -25.13
N PHE A 147 8.96 -13.94 -26.16
CA PHE A 147 10.41 -14.16 -26.09
C PHE A 147 11.09 -13.23 -25.07
N ALA A 148 10.79 -11.93 -25.16
CA ALA A 148 11.29 -10.90 -24.27
C ALA A 148 10.92 -11.20 -22.81
N SER A 149 9.67 -11.60 -22.56
CA SER A 149 9.19 -12.03 -21.24
C SER A 149 9.94 -13.25 -20.72
N ALA A 150 10.02 -14.33 -21.49
CA ALA A 150 10.75 -15.54 -21.11
C ALA A 150 12.23 -15.26 -20.77
N LEU A 151 12.88 -14.37 -21.53
CA LEU A 151 14.25 -13.93 -21.25
C LEU A 151 14.32 -13.08 -19.98
N GLY A 152 13.42 -12.10 -19.83
CA GLY A 152 13.35 -11.19 -18.68
C GLY A 152 13.01 -11.85 -17.34
N MET A 153 12.51 -13.09 -17.33
CA MET A 153 12.32 -13.85 -16.09
C MET A 153 13.53 -14.70 -15.68
N ASN A 154 14.37 -15.11 -16.63
CA ASN A 154 15.46 -16.06 -16.38
C ASN A 154 16.83 -15.37 -16.27
N LYS A 155 17.24 -15.04 -15.04
CA LYS A 155 18.50 -14.32 -14.74
C LYS A 155 19.74 -15.05 -15.25
N ALA A 156 19.75 -16.39 -15.21
CA ALA A 156 20.85 -17.19 -15.73
C ALA A 156 21.03 -17.01 -17.25
N ARG A 157 19.92 -16.92 -18.00
CA ARG A 157 19.95 -16.65 -19.44
C ARG A 157 20.24 -15.19 -19.76
N GLN A 158 19.72 -14.24 -18.97
CA GLN A 158 20.02 -12.82 -19.14
C GLN A 158 21.53 -12.56 -19.07
N LYS A 159 22.19 -13.09 -18.04
CA LYS A 159 23.65 -12.90 -17.87
C LYS A 159 24.46 -13.55 -19.00
N ASP A 160 24.10 -14.75 -19.44
CA ASP A 160 24.75 -15.40 -20.61
C ASP A 160 24.62 -14.54 -21.89
N PHE A 161 23.47 -13.90 -22.11
CA PHE A 161 23.26 -13.00 -23.24
C PHE A 161 24.03 -11.67 -23.07
N GLN A 162 23.98 -11.05 -21.90
CA GLN A 162 24.72 -9.83 -21.58
C GLN A 162 26.24 -10.03 -21.75
N GLU A 163 26.80 -11.10 -21.20
CA GLU A 163 28.21 -11.44 -21.30
C GLU A 163 28.66 -11.62 -22.75
N ARG A 164 27.91 -12.38 -23.56
CA ARG A 164 28.22 -12.59 -24.99
C ARG A 164 28.11 -11.32 -25.83
N SER A 165 27.26 -10.39 -25.42
CA SER A 165 27.09 -9.09 -26.09
C SER A 165 28.09 -8.04 -25.63
N GLY A 166 28.86 -8.31 -24.56
CA GLY A 166 29.76 -7.35 -23.94
C GLY A 166 29.03 -6.21 -23.21
N LEU A 167 27.77 -6.42 -22.81
CA LEU A 167 26.92 -5.40 -22.19
C LEU A 167 26.91 -5.52 -20.66
N TYR A 168 27.59 -4.61 -19.98
CA TYR A 168 27.36 -4.19 -18.59
C TYR A 168 27.05 -5.31 -17.55
N VAL A 169 27.68 -6.48 -17.67
CA VAL A 169 27.45 -7.63 -16.79
C VAL A 169 28.53 -7.72 -15.72
N ASN A 170 28.13 -8.01 -14.49
CA ASN A 170 29.03 -8.31 -13.40
C ASN A 170 29.46 -9.78 -13.41
N HIS A 171 30.59 -10.10 -12.79
CA HIS A 171 31.10 -11.46 -12.69
C HIS A 171 30.13 -12.37 -11.92
N TYR A 172 29.87 -13.58 -12.45
CA TYR A 172 28.89 -14.50 -11.89
C TYR A 172 29.23 -15.96 -12.13
N GLN A 173 28.59 -16.83 -11.34
CA GLN A 173 28.61 -18.28 -11.48
C GLN A 173 27.20 -18.84 -11.25
N LEU A 174 26.88 -19.92 -11.95
CA LEU A 174 25.61 -20.65 -11.78
C LEU A 174 25.84 -21.92 -10.97
N LEU A 175 24.96 -22.19 -10.02
CA LEU A 175 24.94 -23.45 -9.27
C LEU A 175 23.59 -24.13 -9.41
N LYS A 176 23.61 -25.41 -9.82
CA LYS A 176 22.42 -26.25 -9.91
C LYS A 176 22.04 -26.81 -8.56
N ARG A 177 20.74 -26.93 -8.30
CA ARG A 177 20.17 -27.54 -7.08
C ARG A 177 20.79 -28.91 -6.77
N ASP A 178 20.81 -29.81 -7.75
CA ASP A 178 21.33 -31.17 -7.55
C ASP A 178 22.81 -31.19 -7.14
N ALA A 179 23.59 -30.19 -7.57
CA ALA A 179 24.99 -30.07 -7.20
C ALA A 179 25.17 -29.58 -5.75
N TRP A 180 24.19 -28.86 -5.20
CA TRP A 180 24.19 -28.41 -3.80
C TRP A 180 23.57 -29.45 -2.86
N VAL A 181 22.36 -29.92 -3.17
CA VAL A 181 21.58 -30.81 -2.31
C VAL A 181 22.25 -32.18 -2.12
N ASN A 182 22.93 -32.69 -3.15
CA ASN A 182 23.65 -33.97 -3.08
C ASN A 182 25.11 -33.82 -2.67
N ALA A 183 25.59 -32.60 -2.39
CA ALA A 183 26.96 -32.37 -1.97
C ALA A 183 27.19 -32.81 -0.53
N THR A 184 28.28 -33.53 -0.28
CA THR A 184 28.77 -33.76 1.08
C THR A 184 29.29 -32.44 1.69
N ASP A 185 29.35 -32.33 3.02
CA ASP A 185 29.92 -31.15 3.70
C ASP A 185 31.33 -30.78 3.21
N GLU A 186 32.16 -31.77 2.86
CA GLU A 186 33.49 -31.50 2.27
C GLU A 186 33.40 -30.77 0.92
N GLN A 187 32.41 -31.11 0.09
CA GLN A 187 32.18 -30.50 -1.23
C GLN A 187 31.58 -29.10 -1.06
N LYS A 188 30.60 -28.94 -0.18
CA LYS A 188 30.06 -27.63 0.19
C LYS A 188 31.16 -26.71 0.74
N GLY A 189 32.04 -27.23 1.61
CA GLY A 189 33.19 -26.51 2.13
C GLY A 189 34.22 -26.12 1.07
N LYS A 190 34.35 -26.90 -0.02
CA LYS A 190 35.16 -26.52 -1.20
C LYS A 190 34.49 -25.39 -1.99
N LEU A 191 33.17 -25.44 -2.19
CA LEU A 191 32.42 -24.36 -2.84
C LEU A 191 32.54 -23.05 -2.05
N TYR A 192 32.37 -23.09 -0.73
CA TYR A 192 32.56 -21.94 0.16
C TYR A 192 33.95 -21.31 -0.04
N LYS A 193 35.02 -22.11 0.00
CA LYS A 193 36.39 -21.61 -0.21
C LYS A 193 36.58 -21.05 -1.63
N TYR A 194 36.01 -21.71 -2.63
CA TYR A 194 36.09 -21.27 -4.02
C TYR A 194 35.42 -19.89 -4.19
N TYR A 195 34.16 -19.73 -3.76
CA TYR A 195 33.45 -18.47 -3.92
C TYR A 195 34.06 -17.30 -3.12
N ASN A 196 34.62 -17.56 -1.94
CA ASN A 196 35.36 -16.53 -1.20
C ASN A 196 36.60 -16.03 -1.97
N VAL A 197 37.32 -16.93 -2.66
CA VAL A 197 38.47 -16.55 -3.49
C VAL A 197 38.03 -15.87 -4.78
N GLU A 198 37.01 -16.42 -5.44
CA GLU A 198 36.51 -15.95 -6.73
C GLU A 198 35.88 -14.54 -6.63
N PHE A 199 35.13 -14.28 -5.56
CA PHE A 199 34.36 -13.04 -5.39
C PHE A 199 34.88 -12.13 -4.24
N GLY A 200 36.05 -12.44 -3.67
CA GLY A 200 36.70 -11.55 -2.68
C GLY A 200 35.94 -11.39 -1.36
N GLU A 201 35.40 -12.47 -0.81
CA GLU A 201 34.65 -12.53 0.46
C GLU A 201 33.40 -11.62 0.56
N ARG A 202 32.95 -11.02 -0.55
CA ARG A 202 31.70 -10.25 -0.63
C ARG A 202 30.95 -10.65 -1.90
N PHE A 203 29.84 -11.35 -1.75
CA PHE A 203 29.06 -11.84 -2.89
C PHE A 203 27.57 -11.93 -2.58
N VAL A 204 26.78 -11.95 -3.65
CA VAL A 204 25.32 -12.04 -3.60
C VAL A 204 24.89 -13.42 -4.11
N ILE A 205 23.99 -14.08 -3.37
CA ILE A 205 23.35 -15.32 -3.78
C ILE A 205 21.88 -15.03 -4.04
N LYS A 206 21.36 -15.43 -5.20
CA LYS A 206 19.95 -15.22 -5.56
C LYS A 206 19.37 -16.35 -6.43
N PRO A 207 18.04 -16.59 -6.39
CA PRO A 207 17.40 -17.53 -7.29
C PRO A 207 17.45 -17.05 -8.74
N ALA A 208 17.51 -17.96 -9.72
CA ALA A 208 17.58 -17.59 -11.13
C ALA A 208 16.24 -17.15 -11.73
N ASN A 209 15.11 -17.64 -11.22
CA ASN A 209 13.78 -17.47 -11.82
C ASN A 209 12.76 -16.85 -10.85
N GLN A 210 13.22 -16.14 -9.81
CA GLN A 210 12.37 -15.42 -8.88
C GLN A 210 12.58 -13.91 -8.97
N GLY A 211 11.60 -13.14 -8.47
CA GLY A 211 11.70 -11.69 -8.31
C GLY A 211 12.88 -11.29 -7.43
N SER A 212 13.39 -10.07 -7.64
CA SER A 212 14.68 -9.56 -7.13
C SER A 212 14.82 -9.41 -5.60
N SER A 213 13.92 -9.98 -4.81
CA SER A 213 13.89 -9.88 -3.34
C SER A 213 13.54 -11.20 -2.65
N LEU A 214 13.13 -12.22 -3.40
CA LEU A 214 12.79 -13.53 -2.85
C LEU A 214 14.03 -14.42 -2.90
N GLY A 215 14.41 -15.01 -1.77
CA GLY A 215 15.57 -15.92 -1.69
C GLY A 215 16.93 -15.25 -1.87
N VAL A 216 17.03 -13.92 -1.79
CA VAL A 216 18.28 -13.17 -2.01
C VAL A 216 19.05 -13.01 -0.70
N SER A 217 20.35 -13.27 -0.72
CA SER A 217 21.26 -13.07 0.40
C SER A 217 22.50 -12.29 -0.05
N VAL A 218 22.86 -11.26 0.72
CA VAL A 218 24.11 -10.50 0.54
C VAL A 218 25.05 -10.92 1.66
N LEU A 219 26.19 -11.51 1.29
CA LEU A 219 27.18 -12.02 2.24
C LEU A 219 28.41 -11.11 2.28
N GLN A 220 28.87 -10.78 3.49
CA GLN A 220 30.07 -9.98 3.74
C GLN A 220 30.93 -10.69 4.77
N HIS A 221 32.10 -11.17 4.34
CA HIS A 221 32.98 -12.03 5.14
C HIS A 221 32.23 -13.20 5.80
N PRO A 222 31.38 -13.95 5.04
CA PRO A 222 30.52 -14.96 5.64
C PRO A 222 31.34 -16.10 6.23
N ASP A 223 30.89 -16.66 7.34
CA ASP A 223 31.35 -17.98 7.76
C ASP A 223 30.70 -19.10 6.92
N TYR A 224 31.13 -20.34 7.15
CA TYR A 224 30.59 -21.48 6.40
C TYR A 224 29.09 -21.71 6.66
N LEU A 225 28.62 -21.48 7.89
CA LEU A 225 27.22 -21.72 8.26
C LEU A 225 26.31 -20.66 7.66
N GLU A 226 26.72 -19.39 7.67
CA GLU A 226 26.02 -18.29 7.00
C GLU A 226 25.92 -18.54 5.49
N PHE A 227 27.01 -18.98 4.87
CA PHE A 227 27.03 -19.37 3.46
C PHE A 227 26.08 -20.52 3.16
N GLU A 228 26.10 -21.58 3.99
CA GLU A 228 25.22 -22.74 3.83
C GLU A 228 23.73 -22.34 3.96
N LYS A 229 23.39 -21.57 4.99
CA LYS A 229 22.03 -21.05 5.19
C LYS A 229 21.57 -20.20 4.01
N ALA A 230 22.43 -19.34 3.48
CA ALA A 230 22.12 -18.49 2.32
C ALA A 230 21.89 -19.30 1.03
N MET A 231 22.69 -20.36 0.81
CA MET A 231 22.52 -21.27 -0.32
C MET A 231 21.18 -22.02 -0.24
N ASP A 232 20.88 -22.61 0.92
CA ASP A 232 19.60 -23.30 1.14
C ASP A 232 18.42 -22.33 1.02
N PHE A 233 18.53 -21.12 1.57
CA PHE A 233 17.49 -20.09 1.44
C PHE A 233 17.21 -19.71 -0.01
N ALA A 234 18.23 -19.54 -0.85
CA ALA A 234 18.07 -19.27 -2.28
C ALA A 234 17.42 -20.44 -3.05
N PHE A 235 17.54 -21.66 -2.55
CA PHE A 235 16.84 -22.84 -3.04
C PHE A 235 15.46 -23.07 -2.37
N PHE A 236 15.01 -22.13 -1.52
CA PHE A 236 13.79 -22.20 -0.71
C PHE A 236 13.75 -23.43 0.21
N ARG A 237 14.88 -23.68 0.87
CA ARG A 237 15.11 -24.71 1.87
C ARG A 237 15.42 -24.02 3.21
N GLN A 238 14.76 -24.45 4.27
CA GLN A 238 15.00 -23.93 5.62
C GLN A 238 15.10 -25.09 6.60
N PHE A 239 16.15 -25.09 7.39
CA PHE A 239 16.32 -26.03 8.50
C PHE A 239 15.88 -25.35 9.80
N ILE A 240 15.13 -26.08 10.62
CA ILE A 240 14.79 -25.68 11.98
C ILE A 240 15.45 -26.67 12.92
N THR A 241 16.26 -26.18 13.85
CA THR A 241 16.92 -27.03 14.84
C THR A 241 16.06 -27.22 16.09
N ALA A 242 16.22 -28.36 16.75
CA ALA A 242 15.57 -28.63 18.03
C ALA A 242 16.01 -27.64 19.11
N SER A 243 17.25 -27.14 19.04
CA SER A 243 17.75 -26.14 19.98
C SER A 243 17.03 -24.80 19.84
N GLU A 244 16.82 -24.33 18.60
CA GLU A 244 16.09 -23.08 18.33
C GLU A 244 14.62 -23.23 18.74
N TRP A 245 13.98 -24.32 18.31
CA TRP A 245 12.56 -24.54 18.54
C TRP A 245 12.19 -24.70 20.03
N ASN A 246 13.03 -25.38 20.81
CA ASN A 246 12.79 -25.59 22.24
C ASN A 246 13.12 -24.36 23.09
N ALA A 247 13.84 -23.38 22.55
CA ALA A 247 14.08 -22.11 23.23
C ALA A 247 12.86 -21.18 23.21
N TRP A 248 11.96 -21.36 22.24
CA TRP A 248 10.79 -20.52 22.03
C TRP A 248 9.57 -20.92 22.87
N ASN A 249 8.86 -19.91 23.35
CA ASN A 249 7.54 -20.07 23.97
C ASN A 249 6.44 -20.27 22.89
N ALA A 250 5.19 -20.51 23.32
CA ALA A 250 4.09 -20.81 22.40
C ALA A 250 3.74 -19.66 21.44
N GLU A 251 3.88 -18.41 21.89
CA GLU A 251 3.63 -17.22 21.07
C GLU A 251 4.73 -17.04 20.03
N GLU A 252 6.00 -17.17 20.44
CA GLU A 252 7.17 -17.11 19.56
C GLU A 252 7.09 -18.20 18.46
N LYS A 253 6.76 -19.44 18.82
CA LYS A 253 6.54 -20.52 17.84
C LYS A 253 5.42 -20.19 16.86
N THR A 254 4.31 -19.62 17.35
CA THR A 254 3.18 -19.23 16.50
C THR A 254 3.60 -18.14 15.51
N ASN A 255 4.38 -17.16 15.95
CA ASN A 255 4.88 -16.08 15.11
C ASN A 255 5.89 -16.58 14.07
N GLU A 256 6.77 -17.51 14.44
CA GLU A 256 7.69 -18.16 13.49
C GLU A 256 6.91 -18.91 12.40
N ILE A 257 5.87 -19.67 12.78
CA ILE A 257 5.00 -20.35 11.80
C ILE A 257 4.32 -19.35 10.86
N LYS A 258 3.84 -18.21 11.37
CA LYS A 258 3.29 -17.14 10.52
C LYS A 258 4.33 -16.65 9.51
N GLN A 259 5.58 -16.44 9.94
CA GLN A 259 6.66 -15.99 9.07
C GLN A 259 7.04 -17.04 8.01
N ILE A 260 7.20 -18.30 8.40
CA ILE A 260 7.53 -19.41 7.49
C ILE A 260 6.44 -19.59 6.44
N THR A 261 5.17 -19.49 6.85
CA THR A 261 4.02 -19.76 5.97
C THR A 261 3.58 -18.55 5.14
N ASP A 262 4.15 -17.36 5.37
CA ASP A 262 3.93 -16.18 4.53
C ASP A 262 4.76 -16.27 3.24
N ILE A 263 4.10 -16.31 2.08
CA ILE A 263 4.76 -16.38 0.76
C ILE A 263 5.63 -15.16 0.45
N ARG A 264 5.42 -14.02 1.14
CA ARG A 264 6.16 -12.77 0.93
C ARG A 264 7.55 -12.79 1.55
N SER A 265 7.75 -13.58 2.61
CA SER A 265 8.98 -13.57 3.43
C SER A 265 9.54 -14.96 3.73
N GLY A 266 8.71 -16.00 3.77
CA GLY A 266 9.08 -17.37 4.13
C GLY A 266 8.96 -18.35 2.97
N ILE A 267 8.81 -19.65 3.31
CA ILE A 267 8.65 -20.76 2.37
C ILE A 267 7.23 -20.81 1.77
N GLY A 268 6.21 -20.36 2.50
CA GLY A 268 4.83 -20.45 2.05
C GLY A 268 4.23 -21.85 2.21
N LEU A 269 2.91 -21.97 1.99
CA LEU A 269 2.20 -23.25 1.99
C LEU A 269 1.54 -23.48 0.62
N PRO A 270 1.35 -24.75 0.21
CA PRO A 270 1.85 -25.97 0.85
C PRO A 270 3.38 -26.10 0.77
N LEU A 271 3.98 -26.78 1.75
CA LEU A 271 5.42 -27.06 1.81
C LEU A 271 5.70 -28.54 2.07
N ALA A 272 6.89 -28.98 1.70
CA ALA A 272 7.41 -30.30 2.05
C ALA A 272 8.11 -30.27 3.41
N LEU A 273 7.73 -31.21 4.28
CA LEU A 273 8.35 -31.51 5.56
C LEU A 273 8.90 -32.94 5.45
N ASN A 274 10.19 -33.06 5.11
CA ASN A 274 10.75 -34.32 4.60
C ASN A 274 9.93 -34.86 3.40
N ASP A 275 9.36 -36.06 3.49
CA ASP A 275 8.56 -36.69 2.42
C ASP A 275 7.05 -36.38 2.50
N GLU A 276 6.59 -35.61 3.49
CA GLU A 276 5.18 -35.28 3.71
C GLU A 276 4.87 -33.84 3.27
N VAL A 277 3.73 -33.62 2.59
CA VAL A 277 3.28 -32.26 2.22
C VAL A 277 2.35 -31.71 3.29
N ILE A 278 2.72 -30.57 3.85
CA ILE A 278 1.95 -29.84 4.84
C ILE A 278 1.17 -28.71 4.18
N TYR A 279 -0.13 -28.66 4.46
CA TYR A 279 -1.06 -27.72 3.86
C TYR A 279 -1.52 -26.62 4.81
N LEU A 280 -1.56 -26.88 6.13
CA LEU A 280 -2.12 -25.95 7.11
C LEU A 280 -1.07 -25.52 8.16
N PRO A 281 -1.03 -24.22 8.56
CA PRO A 281 -0.08 -23.72 9.55
C PRO A 281 -0.17 -24.41 10.91
N ALA A 282 -1.40 -24.65 11.40
CA ALA A 282 -1.61 -25.35 12.67
C ALA A 282 -1.07 -26.79 12.63
N THR A 283 -1.18 -27.46 11.49
CA THR A 283 -0.61 -28.79 11.29
C THR A 283 0.92 -28.73 11.31
N LEU A 284 1.53 -27.73 10.64
CA LEU A 284 2.97 -27.52 10.65
C LEU A 284 3.49 -27.33 12.09
N LEU A 285 2.85 -26.45 12.87
CA LEU A 285 3.20 -26.20 14.27
C LEU A 285 3.21 -27.50 15.07
N SER A 286 2.11 -28.26 15.01
CA SER A 286 1.98 -29.53 15.75
C SER A 286 3.00 -30.60 15.33
N LYS A 287 3.34 -30.65 14.04
CA LYS A 287 4.30 -31.60 13.49
C LYS A 287 5.73 -31.23 13.88
N LEU A 288 6.09 -29.96 13.86
CA LEU A 288 7.40 -29.50 14.32
C LEU A 288 7.60 -29.77 15.81
N ASP A 289 6.59 -29.49 16.65
CA ASP A 289 6.63 -29.83 18.08
C ASP A 289 6.87 -31.33 18.31
N GLN A 290 6.25 -32.20 17.51
CA GLN A 290 6.45 -33.64 17.60
C GLN A 290 7.85 -34.04 17.10
N LEU A 291 8.22 -33.66 15.88
CA LEU A 291 9.41 -34.17 15.21
C LEU A 291 10.70 -33.64 15.83
N LEU A 292 10.75 -32.38 16.28
CA LEU A 292 11.92 -31.79 16.92
C LEU A 292 12.11 -32.24 18.38
N SER A 293 11.18 -33.04 18.91
CA SER A 293 11.41 -33.77 20.16
C SER A 293 12.24 -35.04 19.96
N GLU A 294 12.32 -35.55 18.72
CA GLU A 294 12.97 -36.81 18.35
C GLU A 294 14.16 -36.64 17.41
N ASN A 295 14.27 -35.49 16.73
CA ASN A 295 15.28 -35.20 15.72
C ASN A 295 16.00 -33.88 16.03
N ASP A 296 17.29 -33.80 15.75
CA ASP A 296 18.10 -32.60 16.02
C ASP A 296 17.76 -31.42 15.09
N GLU A 297 17.33 -31.72 13.86
CA GLU A 297 16.92 -30.74 12.87
C GLU A 297 15.84 -31.29 11.94
N ILE A 298 15.07 -30.38 11.34
CA ILE A 298 14.02 -30.70 10.38
C ILE A 298 14.12 -29.76 9.18
N LEU A 299 14.02 -30.33 7.98
CA LEU A 299 14.03 -29.60 6.72
C LEU A 299 12.61 -29.27 6.26
N LEU A 300 12.43 -28.00 5.92
CA LEU A 300 11.27 -27.45 5.23
C LEU A 300 11.68 -27.04 3.80
N GLU A 301 10.91 -27.45 2.79
CA GLU A 301 11.16 -27.05 1.41
C GLU A 301 9.88 -26.53 0.72
N SER A 302 10.03 -25.49 -0.10
CA SER A 302 8.96 -25.06 -1.00
C SER A 302 8.64 -26.15 -2.03
N LEU A 303 7.37 -26.32 -2.41
CA LEU A 303 7.03 -27.17 -3.55
C LEU A 303 7.43 -26.53 -4.89
N ASP A 304 7.48 -25.20 -4.94
CA ASP A 304 7.95 -24.41 -6.09
C ASP A 304 9.41 -24.00 -5.86
N ALA A 305 10.28 -24.97 -5.60
CA ALA A 305 11.68 -24.70 -5.29
C ALA A 305 12.50 -24.33 -6.54
N GLU A 306 13.55 -23.54 -6.36
CA GLU A 306 14.42 -23.11 -7.45
C GLU A 306 15.35 -24.24 -7.94
N THR A 307 15.63 -24.28 -9.25
CA THR A 307 16.53 -25.27 -9.87
C THR A 307 17.96 -24.78 -10.02
N ASP A 308 18.13 -23.47 -10.19
CA ASP A 308 19.41 -22.83 -10.44
C ASP A 308 19.49 -21.54 -9.62
N ILE A 309 20.62 -21.31 -8.97
CA ILE A 309 20.92 -20.03 -8.30
C ILE A 309 22.09 -19.36 -8.99
N VAL A 310 22.12 -18.04 -8.86
CA VAL A 310 23.20 -17.17 -9.32
C VAL A 310 24.01 -16.74 -8.09
N VAL A 311 25.32 -16.99 -8.14
CA VAL A 311 26.29 -16.40 -7.22
C VAL A 311 27.02 -15.32 -8.00
N GLU A 312 26.97 -14.09 -7.54
CA GLU A 312 27.53 -12.95 -8.25
C GLU A 312 28.39 -12.07 -7.35
N GLU A 313 29.34 -11.37 -7.97
CA GLU A 313 30.18 -10.41 -7.25
C GLU A 313 29.34 -9.30 -6.64
N PHE A 314 29.74 -8.86 -5.45
CA PHE A 314 29.14 -7.69 -4.82
C PHE A 314 29.66 -6.42 -5.51
N ILE A 315 28.76 -5.66 -6.13
CA ILE A 315 29.09 -4.36 -6.73
C ILE A 315 28.99 -3.25 -5.68
N GLU A 316 30.12 -2.66 -5.35
CA GLU A 316 30.21 -1.49 -4.49
C GLU A 316 29.92 -0.22 -5.32
N GLY A 317 28.72 0.32 -5.17
CA GLY A 317 28.27 1.47 -5.94
C GLY A 317 26.87 1.91 -5.56
N ARG A 318 26.37 2.92 -6.28
CA ARG A 318 25.01 3.41 -6.12
C ARG A 318 24.07 2.58 -6.98
N GLU A 319 23.07 1.99 -6.35
CA GLU A 319 22.02 1.24 -7.05
C GLU A 319 21.03 2.21 -7.70
N PHE A 320 20.64 1.91 -8.93
CA PHE A 320 19.63 2.66 -9.66
C PHE A 320 18.61 1.76 -10.34
N SER A 321 17.45 2.34 -10.63
CA SER A 321 16.43 1.77 -11.51
C SER A 321 16.13 2.75 -12.64
N CYS A 322 15.98 2.26 -13.87
CA CYS A 322 15.60 3.07 -15.03
C CYS A 322 14.49 2.37 -15.81
N ILE A 323 13.36 3.06 -15.98
CA ILE A 323 12.28 2.61 -16.85
C ILE A 323 12.59 3.05 -18.27
N VAL A 324 12.62 2.10 -19.20
CA VAL A 324 12.66 2.38 -20.63
C VAL A 324 11.26 2.16 -21.19
N VAL A 325 10.75 3.12 -21.97
CA VAL A 325 9.46 3.05 -22.65
C VAL A 325 9.63 3.19 -24.15
N ARG A 326 8.67 2.71 -24.94
CA ARG A 326 8.56 3.07 -26.37
C ARG A 326 7.74 4.34 -26.52
N ASP A 327 8.29 5.32 -27.23
CA ASP A 327 7.58 6.53 -27.60
C ASP A 327 6.50 6.27 -28.67
N ASP A 328 5.71 7.29 -29.01
CA ASP A 328 4.63 7.20 -29.99
C ASP A 328 5.12 6.90 -31.43
N LEU A 329 6.43 7.01 -31.70
CA LEU A 329 7.10 6.70 -32.96
C LEU A 329 7.75 5.30 -32.97
N GLY A 330 7.73 4.59 -31.84
CA GLY A 330 8.32 3.26 -31.68
C GLY A 330 9.80 3.25 -31.29
N ASN A 331 10.39 4.39 -30.91
CA ASN A 331 11.77 4.44 -30.43
C ASN A 331 11.82 4.20 -28.91
N PRO A 332 12.87 3.53 -28.40
CA PRO A 332 13.09 3.43 -26.97
C PRO A 332 13.48 4.79 -26.36
N PHE A 333 12.92 5.09 -25.20
CA PHE A 333 13.18 6.29 -24.41
C PHE A 333 13.38 5.89 -22.95
N ALA A 334 14.60 6.08 -22.44
CA ALA A 334 14.89 5.90 -21.03
C ALA A 334 14.42 7.11 -20.21
N LEU A 335 13.54 6.87 -19.25
CA LEU A 335 13.11 7.85 -18.25
C LEU A 335 14.29 8.18 -17.29
N PRO A 336 14.21 9.29 -16.52
CA PRO A 336 15.27 9.67 -15.59
C PRO A 336 15.58 8.54 -14.59
N PRO A 337 16.83 8.02 -14.53
CA PRO A 337 17.18 6.95 -13.62
C PRO A 337 17.07 7.40 -12.16
N THR A 338 16.54 6.55 -11.28
CA THR A 338 16.31 6.82 -9.86
C THR A 338 17.35 6.09 -9.01
N GLU A 339 18.02 6.80 -8.11
CA GLU A 339 18.89 6.23 -7.07
C GLU A 339 18.07 5.63 -5.93
N ILE A 340 18.51 4.47 -5.44
CA ILE A 340 17.94 3.80 -4.28
C ILE A 340 18.88 4.01 -3.08
N LYS A 341 18.49 4.84 -2.11
CA LYS A 341 19.26 5.04 -0.87
C LYS A 341 18.79 4.08 0.21
N LYS A 342 19.73 3.26 0.67
CA LYS A 342 19.51 2.19 1.67
C LYS A 342 19.70 2.75 3.07
N ASN A 343 18.69 2.60 3.95
CA ASN A 343 18.80 2.90 5.38
C ASN A 343 19.31 1.70 6.20
N THR A 344 19.24 0.48 5.66
CA THR A 344 19.70 -0.78 6.26
C THR A 344 20.34 -1.69 5.19
N GLN A 345 21.20 -2.64 5.61
CA GLN A 345 21.94 -3.53 4.68
C GLN A 345 21.07 -4.63 4.03
N LEU A 346 19.88 -4.93 4.57
CA LEU A 346 18.96 -5.96 4.06
C LEU A 346 17.74 -5.32 3.40
N TYR A 347 17.47 -5.73 2.15
CA TYR A 347 16.39 -5.24 1.30
C TYR A 347 15.30 -6.31 1.23
N ASP A 348 14.32 -6.24 2.14
CA ASP A 348 13.18 -7.16 2.12
C ASP A 348 12.07 -6.66 1.16
N TYR A 349 11.14 -7.57 0.82
CA TYR A 349 9.96 -7.27 0.01
C TYR A 349 9.22 -6.00 0.49
N ARG A 350 9.13 -5.81 1.81
CA ARG A 350 8.43 -4.69 2.44
C ARG A 350 9.12 -3.36 2.10
N SER A 351 10.45 -3.32 2.14
CA SER A 351 11.26 -2.11 1.90
C SER A 351 11.22 -1.58 0.46
N LYS A 352 10.93 -2.44 -0.53
CA LYS A 352 10.81 -2.06 -1.95
C LYS A 352 9.44 -1.48 -2.32
N TYR A 353 8.38 -2.00 -1.70
CA TYR A 353 7.00 -1.76 -2.14
C TYR A 353 6.16 -0.96 -1.14
N LEU A 354 6.59 -0.81 0.12
CA LEU A 354 5.92 0.04 1.09
C LEU A 354 6.54 1.45 1.12
N PRO A 355 5.72 2.52 1.13
CA PRO A 355 6.19 3.90 1.28
C PRO A 355 7.03 4.09 2.55
N GLY A 356 8.11 4.87 2.46
CA GLY A 356 8.87 5.35 3.63
C GLY A 356 10.04 4.49 4.12
N LEU A 357 10.24 3.28 3.60
CA LEU A 357 11.34 2.39 4.02
C LEU A 357 12.66 2.60 3.22
N SER A 358 12.59 3.16 2.01
CA SER A 358 13.76 3.52 1.19
C SER A 358 13.60 4.93 0.61
N LYS A 359 14.68 5.73 0.63
CA LYS A 359 14.67 7.10 0.06
C LYS A 359 15.07 7.04 -1.41
N LYS A 360 14.21 7.56 -2.29
CA LYS A 360 14.43 7.56 -3.74
C LYS A 360 14.83 8.95 -4.21
N GLU A 361 15.87 9.05 -5.02
CA GLU A 361 16.30 10.31 -5.63
C GLU A 361 16.30 10.22 -7.15
N THR A 362 15.53 11.09 -7.79
CA THR A 362 15.41 11.14 -9.25
C THR A 362 15.72 12.56 -9.74
N PRO A 363 16.60 12.73 -10.75
CA PRO A 363 17.53 11.70 -11.24
C PRO A 363 18.53 11.29 -10.16
N ILE A 364 19.19 10.14 -10.34
CA ILE A 364 20.32 9.69 -9.51
C ILE A 364 21.35 10.82 -9.35
N LYS A 365 21.97 10.92 -8.17
CA LYS A 365 22.93 11.99 -7.85
C LYS A 365 24.29 11.80 -8.54
N ALA A 366 24.33 11.69 -9.86
CA ALA A 366 25.56 11.50 -10.66
C ALA A 366 25.85 12.71 -11.55
N SER A 367 26.98 12.68 -12.26
CA SER A 367 27.29 13.69 -13.28
C SER A 367 26.32 13.59 -14.46
N ASP A 368 26.05 14.70 -15.14
CA ASP A 368 25.16 14.75 -16.32
C ASP A 368 25.58 13.73 -17.41
N LYS A 369 26.89 13.53 -17.54
CA LYS A 369 27.50 12.51 -18.41
C LYS A 369 27.07 11.10 -18.00
N VAL A 370 27.24 10.74 -16.73
CA VAL A 370 26.89 9.41 -16.22
C VAL A 370 25.39 9.14 -16.31
N ILE A 371 24.54 10.13 -16.02
CA ILE A 371 23.08 9.99 -16.17
C ILE A 371 22.74 9.64 -17.63
N SER A 372 23.39 10.30 -18.59
CA SER A 372 23.21 10.01 -20.01
C SER A 372 23.74 8.63 -20.40
N GLU A 373 24.93 8.25 -19.92
CA GLU A 373 25.52 6.93 -20.15
C GLU A 373 24.65 5.80 -19.56
N ILE A 374 24.02 6.00 -18.40
CA ILE A 374 23.05 5.06 -17.82
C ILE A 374 21.84 4.89 -18.74
N ARG A 375 21.27 6.00 -19.25
CA ARG A 375 20.11 5.98 -20.15
C ARG A 375 20.45 5.24 -21.44
N ASP A 376 21.60 5.52 -22.04
CA ASP A 376 22.07 4.86 -23.27
C ASP A 376 22.32 3.36 -23.05
N ALA A 377 22.90 2.98 -21.90
CA ALA A 377 23.10 1.59 -21.52
C ALA A 377 21.76 0.84 -21.38
N CYS A 378 20.77 1.47 -20.73
CA CYS A 378 19.43 0.90 -20.56
C CYS A 378 18.70 0.76 -21.90
N ILE A 379 18.78 1.75 -22.80
CA ILE A 379 18.22 1.67 -24.15
C ILE A 379 18.89 0.54 -24.96
N SER A 380 20.22 0.43 -24.88
CA SER A 380 20.97 -0.60 -25.59
C SER A 380 20.57 -2.01 -25.13
N LEU A 381 20.41 -2.22 -23.82
CA LEU A 381 19.95 -3.50 -23.28
C LEU A 381 18.49 -3.78 -23.69
N TYR A 382 17.61 -2.77 -23.61
CA TYR A 382 16.20 -2.87 -24.00
C TYR A 382 16.06 -3.36 -25.45
N ASP A 383 16.77 -2.74 -26.38
CA ASP A 383 16.76 -3.13 -27.79
C ASP A 383 17.39 -4.50 -28.02
N TYR A 384 18.53 -4.78 -27.36
CA TYR A 384 19.22 -6.07 -27.51
C TYR A 384 18.37 -7.25 -27.05
N PHE A 385 17.62 -7.08 -25.95
CA PHE A 385 16.72 -8.10 -25.42
C PHE A 385 15.38 -8.16 -26.14
N GLY A 386 15.11 -7.22 -27.05
CA GLY A 386 13.87 -7.15 -27.82
C GLY A 386 12.65 -6.85 -26.95
N PHE A 387 12.84 -6.12 -25.84
CA PHE A 387 11.75 -5.69 -24.98
C PHE A 387 10.77 -4.79 -25.74
N ASN A 388 9.50 -4.84 -25.33
CA ASN A 388 8.43 -4.09 -25.99
C ASN A 388 7.65 -3.24 -24.99
N VAL A 389 7.14 -2.10 -25.47
CA VAL A 389 6.35 -1.08 -24.74
C VAL A 389 7.09 -0.45 -23.56
N TYR A 390 7.52 -1.24 -22.57
CA TYR A 390 8.32 -0.79 -21.43
C TYR A 390 9.12 -1.93 -20.79
N ALA A 391 10.15 -1.57 -20.03
CA ALA A 391 10.90 -2.47 -19.15
C ALA A 391 11.49 -1.68 -17.98
N ARG A 392 11.70 -2.36 -16.83
CA ARG A 392 12.48 -1.82 -15.71
C ARG A 392 13.86 -2.44 -15.74
N ILE A 393 14.90 -1.60 -15.81
CA ILE A 393 16.28 -2.05 -15.82
C ILE A 393 16.94 -1.53 -14.55
N ASP A 394 17.32 -2.47 -13.68
CA ASP A 394 18.00 -2.20 -12.43
C ASP A 394 19.52 -2.41 -12.58
N GLY A 395 20.31 -1.56 -11.95
CA GLY A 395 21.76 -1.54 -12.13
C GLY A 395 22.53 -0.82 -11.02
N PHE A 396 23.84 -0.75 -11.19
CA PHE A 396 24.76 -0.09 -10.27
C PHE A 396 25.68 0.85 -11.05
N VAL A 397 26.04 1.96 -10.43
CA VAL A 397 27.14 2.82 -10.88
C VAL A 397 28.21 2.91 -9.78
N THR A 398 29.44 2.54 -10.11
CA THR A 398 30.57 2.55 -9.16
C THR A 398 31.08 3.97 -8.90
N GLU A 399 32.01 4.12 -7.95
CA GLU A 399 32.70 5.40 -7.73
C GLU A 399 33.51 5.84 -8.95
N ASP A 400 34.06 4.89 -9.71
CA ASP A 400 34.80 5.11 -10.96
C ASP A 400 33.89 5.37 -12.18
N GLU A 401 32.59 5.60 -11.93
CA GLU A 401 31.57 5.84 -12.96
C GLU A 401 31.34 4.66 -13.93
N GLU A 402 31.73 3.44 -13.56
CA GLU A 402 31.41 2.23 -14.33
C GLU A 402 29.96 1.79 -14.09
N ILE A 403 29.28 1.37 -15.16
CA ILE A 403 27.86 1.00 -15.14
C ILE A 403 27.73 -0.53 -15.25
N TYR A 404 26.90 -1.11 -14.39
CA TYR A 404 26.52 -2.53 -14.42
C TYR A 404 25.00 -2.63 -14.46
N LEU A 405 24.44 -3.45 -15.34
CA LEU A 405 22.99 -3.72 -15.47
C LEU A 405 22.70 -5.13 -14.98
N ASN A 406 22.01 -5.26 -13.84
CA ASN A 406 21.91 -6.54 -13.14
C ASN A 406 20.56 -7.26 -13.33
N ASP A 407 19.45 -6.53 -13.39
CA ASP A 407 18.11 -7.13 -13.37
C ASP A 407 17.13 -6.42 -14.34
N PRO A 408 17.15 -6.79 -15.63
CA PRO A 408 16.16 -6.34 -16.59
C PRO A 408 14.84 -7.11 -16.43
N ASN A 409 13.79 -6.39 -16.08
CA ASN A 409 12.44 -6.91 -15.85
C ASN A 409 11.48 -6.41 -16.94
N THR A 410 10.65 -7.30 -17.49
CA THR A 410 9.67 -6.93 -18.53
C THR A 410 8.40 -6.27 -17.98
N THR A 411 8.24 -6.28 -16.67
CA THR A 411 7.27 -5.43 -15.98
C THR A 411 7.93 -4.57 -14.90
N SER A 412 7.16 -3.69 -14.30
CA SER A 412 7.57 -2.91 -13.12
C SER A 412 6.50 -2.99 -12.06
N GLY A 413 6.86 -2.82 -10.79
CA GLY A 413 5.88 -2.67 -9.73
C GLY A 413 4.97 -1.48 -10.05
N MET A 414 3.66 -1.63 -9.82
CA MET A 414 2.66 -0.62 -10.18
C MET A 414 1.97 -0.01 -8.96
N MET A 415 2.66 0.07 -7.83
CA MET A 415 2.22 0.89 -6.70
C MET A 415 2.44 2.37 -7.03
N PRO A 416 1.64 3.32 -6.50
CA PRO A 416 1.86 4.75 -6.72
C PRO A 416 3.29 5.23 -6.43
N SER A 417 3.92 4.69 -5.39
CA SER A 417 5.31 4.97 -4.99
C SER A 417 6.37 4.15 -5.75
N SER A 418 5.99 3.42 -6.79
CA SER A 418 6.92 2.65 -7.62
C SER A 418 7.73 3.53 -8.59
N PHE A 419 8.88 3.03 -9.05
CA PHE A 419 9.68 3.71 -10.08
C PHE A 419 8.87 4.00 -11.35
N PHE A 420 7.87 3.16 -11.67
CA PHE A 420 7.04 3.27 -12.86
C PHE A 420 6.31 4.62 -12.94
N PHE A 421 5.56 4.96 -11.89
CA PHE A 421 4.83 6.23 -11.85
C PHE A 421 5.71 7.41 -11.43
N HIS A 422 6.71 7.18 -10.56
CA HIS A 422 7.63 8.25 -10.17
C HIS A 422 8.43 8.82 -11.33
N GLN A 423 9.05 7.96 -12.16
CA GLN A 423 9.87 8.43 -13.27
C GLN A 423 9.01 9.05 -14.39
N ALA A 424 7.79 8.55 -14.58
CA ALA A 424 6.82 9.16 -15.49
C ALA A 424 6.38 10.56 -15.02
N ALA A 425 6.23 10.76 -13.71
CA ALA A 425 5.89 12.06 -13.16
C ALA A 425 7.02 13.09 -13.34
N GLU A 426 8.29 12.66 -13.35
CA GLU A 426 9.44 13.55 -13.61
C GLU A 426 9.44 14.11 -15.04
N ILE A 427 8.80 13.44 -16.00
CA ILE A 427 8.57 13.98 -17.36
C ILE A 427 7.21 14.68 -17.52
N GLY A 428 6.39 14.70 -16.46
CA GLY A 428 5.13 15.46 -16.43
C GLY A 428 3.85 14.68 -16.69
N LEU A 429 3.89 13.35 -16.61
CA LEU A 429 2.69 12.49 -16.71
C LEU A 429 2.25 12.01 -15.33
N ASN A 430 0.96 12.19 -15.02
CA ASN A 430 0.36 11.53 -13.86
C ASN A 430 0.08 10.03 -14.16
N PRO A 431 -0.25 9.21 -13.16
CA PRO A 431 -0.49 7.78 -13.35
C PRO A 431 -1.55 7.46 -14.43
N SER A 432 -2.66 8.18 -14.46
CA SER A 432 -3.73 7.98 -15.47
C SER A 432 -3.24 8.24 -16.89
N GLN A 433 -2.57 9.37 -17.11
CA GLN A 433 -2.00 9.74 -18.41
C GLN A 433 -0.95 8.72 -18.85
N PHE A 434 -0.10 8.27 -17.92
CA PHE A 434 0.93 7.28 -18.23
C PHE A 434 0.35 5.91 -18.58
N LEU A 435 -0.70 5.45 -17.88
CA LEU A 435 -1.40 4.21 -18.25
C LEU A 435 -2.05 4.30 -19.64
N THR A 436 -2.65 5.45 -19.97
CA THR A 436 -3.19 5.71 -21.31
C THR A 436 -2.09 5.62 -22.39
N PHE A 437 -0.92 6.23 -22.13
CA PHE A 437 0.26 6.14 -22.99
C PHE A 437 0.72 4.68 -23.18
N ILE A 438 0.82 3.90 -22.11
CA ILE A 438 1.24 2.49 -22.15
C ILE A 438 0.26 1.64 -22.97
N ILE A 439 -1.05 1.79 -22.76
CA ILE A 439 -2.07 1.04 -23.53
C ILE A 439 -2.00 1.40 -25.01
N ARG A 440 -1.90 2.69 -25.32
CA ARG A 440 -1.82 3.15 -26.70
C ARG A 440 -0.59 2.61 -27.43
N ASN A 441 0.58 2.67 -26.80
CA ASN A 441 1.81 2.13 -27.40
C ASN A 441 1.86 0.60 -27.42
N SER A 442 1.16 -0.07 -26.51
CA SER A 442 0.92 -1.51 -26.61
C SER A 442 0.09 -1.85 -27.85
N LEU A 443 -1.00 -1.13 -28.12
CA LEU A 443 -1.78 -1.33 -29.35
C LEU A 443 -0.96 -1.07 -30.61
N ALA A 444 -0.12 -0.04 -30.61
CA ALA A 444 0.77 0.27 -31.72
C ALA A 444 1.79 -0.85 -31.96
N GLU A 445 2.48 -1.31 -30.92
CA GLU A 445 3.47 -2.39 -31.00
C GLU A 445 2.86 -3.71 -31.52
N ARG A 446 1.62 -4.02 -31.13
CA ARG A 446 0.93 -5.24 -31.59
C ARG A 446 0.52 -5.22 -33.06
N LEU A 447 0.58 -4.07 -33.74
CA LEU A 447 0.45 -4.02 -35.20
C LEU A 447 1.63 -4.70 -35.89
N ASP A 448 2.84 -4.58 -35.33
CA ASP A 448 4.06 -5.14 -35.90
C ASP A 448 4.23 -6.62 -35.54
N GLN A 449 3.69 -7.05 -34.39
CA GLN A 449 3.80 -8.41 -33.87
C GLN A 449 2.65 -9.36 -34.30
N SER A 450 1.79 -8.93 -35.23
CA SER A 450 0.72 -9.75 -35.84
C SER A 450 -0.37 -10.29 -34.89
N VAL A 451 -0.61 -9.66 -33.74
CA VAL A 451 -1.81 -9.94 -32.93
C VAL A 451 -2.97 -9.20 -33.58
N ASN A 452 -3.87 -9.91 -34.28
CA ASN A 452 -5.07 -9.38 -34.95
C ASN A 452 -4.93 -7.95 -35.51
N PHE A 453 -4.11 -7.79 -36.54
CA PHE A 453 -3.74 -6.49 -37.12
C PHE A 453 -4.94 -5.54 -37.33
N THR A 454 -6.04 -6.04 -37.91
CA THR A 454 -7.23 -5.23 -38.19
C THR A 454 -7.86 -4.70 -36.91
N ARG A 455 -8.05 -5.57 -35.89
CA ARG A 455 -8.66 -5.17 -34.62
C ARG A 455 -7.78 -4.19 -33.86
N CYS A 456 -6.47 -4.45 -33.77
CA CYS A 456 -5.53 -3.55 -33.11
C CYS A 456 -5.51 -2.17 -33.77
N LYS A 457 -5.58 -2.14 -35.11
CA LYS A 457 -5.61 -0.89 -35.87
C LYS A 457 -6.88 -0.08 -35.58
N GLU A 458 -8.04 -0.74 -35.53
CA GLU A 458 -9.31 -0.11 -35.19
C GLU A 458 -9.30 0.45 -33.76
N LEU A 459 -8.80 -0.32 -32.79
CA LEU A 459 -8.69 0.10 -31.40
C LEU A 459 -7.75 1.29 -31.24
N LEU A 460 -6.57 1.24 -31.87
CA LEU A 460 -5.61 2.34 -31.85
C LEU A 460 -6.18 3.63 -32.44
N GLN A 461 -6.81 3.54 -33.63
CA GLN A 461 -7.44 4.68 -34.27
C GLN A 461 -8.59 5.26 -33.45
N SER A 462 -9.40 4.40 -32.82
CA SER A 462 -10.47 4.84 -31.94
C SER A 462 -9.93 5.53 -30.68
N LEU A 463 -8.89 4.98 -30.06
CA LEU A 463 -8.26 5.55 -28.87
C LEU A 463 -7.61 6.90 -29.18
N ASP A 464 -6.84 7.00 -30.26
CA ASP A 464 -6.22 8.27 -30.69
C ASP A 464 -7.28 9.36 -30.95
N ALA A 465 -8.43 9.00 -31.53
CA ALA A 465 -9.53 9.94 -31.74
C ALA A 465 -10.21 10.37 -30.42
N GLN A 466 -10.31 9.47 -29.44
CA GLN A 466 -10.89 9.78 -28.12
C GLN A 466 -9.97 10.68 -27.30
N ILE A 467 -8.65 10.41 -27.27
CA ILE A 467 -7.66 11.27 -26.62
C ILE A 467 -7.70 12.69 -27.20
N LEU A 468 -7.77 12.80 -28.53
CA LEU A 468 -7.89 14.11 -29.20
C LEU A 468 -9.19 14.83 -28.86
N ALA A 469 -10.31 14.11 -28.72
CA ALA A 469 -11.59 14.71 -28.36
C ALA A 469 -11.61 15.22 -26.91
N GLU A 470 -11.01 14.48 -25.98
CA GLU A 470 -10.91 14.85 -24.57
C GLU A 470 -10.05 16.10 -24.37
N THR A 471 -8.90 16.17 -25.05
CA THR A 471 -8.00 17.33 -25.02
C THR A 471 -8.65 18.60 -25.58
N GLN A 472 -9.64 18.48 -26.47
CA GLN A 472 -10.43 19.61 -26.99
C GLN A 472 -11.63 20.00 -26.09
N GLN A 473 -12.04 19.14 -25.15
CA GLN A 473 -13.20 19.33 -24.27
C GLN A 473 -12.86 19.83 -22.85
N THR A 474 -11.62 20.29 -22.61
CA THR A 474 -11.09 20.70 -21.29
C THR A 474 -11.92 21.72 -20.51
N GLY A 475 -12.88 22.42 -21.13
CA GLY A 475 -13.79 23.35 -20.46
C GLY A 475 -14.93 22.73 -19.63
N GLY A 476 -15.02 21.40 -19.50
CA GLY A 476 -16.15 20.72 -18.84
C GLY A 476 -15.92 20.14 -17.44
N ARG A 477 -14.66 19.92 -17.02
CA ARG A 477 -14.34 19.31 -15.72
C ARG A 477 -14.24 20.34 -14.61
N LYS A 478 -14.77 20.03 -13.43
CA LYS A 478 -14.65 20.88 -12.24
C LYS A 478 -13.22 20.82 -11.70
N LYS A 479 -12.58 21.97 -11.54
CA LYS A 479 -11.23 22.08 -10.98
C LYS A 479 -11.29 21.97 -9.46
N ILE A 480 -10.67 20.93 -8.92
CA ILE A 480 -10.67 20.66 -7.48
C ILE A 480 -9.25 20.83 -6.92
N ALA A 481 -9.07 21.73 -5.95
CA ALA A 481 -7.81 21.84 -5.23
C ALA A 481 -7.74 20.77 -4.14
N VAL A 482 -6.79 19.83 -4.23
CA VAL A 482 -6.57 18.79 -3.22
C VAL A 482 -5.45 19.25 -2.28
N ILE A 483 -5.80 19.61 -1.05
CA ILE A 483 -4.84 20.15 -0.06
C ILE A 483 -4.39 19.03 0.88
N MET A 484 -3.08 18.79 0.93
CA MET A 484 -2.45 17.71 1.70
C MET A 484 -1.20 18.20 2.45
N GLY A 485 -0.61 17.33 3.29
CA GLY A 485 0.49 17.68 4.18
C GLY A 485 0.01 18.12 5.57
N GLY A 486 0.27 19.37 5.94
CA GLY A 486 -0.02 19.90 7.26
C GLY A 486 1.22 19.92 8.17
N TYR A 487 1.02 20.49 9.35
CA TYR A 487 2.07 20.66 10.36
C TYR A 487 1.82 19.83 11.63
N SER A 488 0.82 18.95 11.60
CA SER A 488 0.52 17.99 12.65
C SER A 488 1.43 16.76 12.56
N PHE A 489 1.33 15.88 13.57
CA PHE A 489 1.94 14.55 13.54
C PHE A 489 1.36 13.63 12.44
N GLU A 490 0.17 13.97 11.91
CA GLU A 490 -0.54 13.17 10.89
C GLU A 490 -0.20 13.58 9.46
N ARG A 491 0.74 14.51 9.27
CA ARG A 491 1.16 15.02 7.96
C ARG A 491 1.47 13.92 6.92
N HIS A 492 1.99 12.78 7.35
CA HIS A 492 2.26 11.64 6.48
C HIS A 492 0.96 10.98 5.98
N ILE A 493 -0.01 10.76 6.87
CA ILE A 493 -1.33 10.22 6.54
C ILE A 493 -2.10 11.20 5.65
N SER A 494 -1.98 12.51 5.90
CA SER A 494 -2.51 13.56 5.05
C SER A 494 -1.95 13.49 3.64
N MET A 495 -0.64 13.22 3.51
CA MET A 495 0.01 13.02 2.21
C MET A 495 -0.57 11.80 1.48
N GLU A 496 -0.65 10.64 2.13
CA GLU A 496 -1.19 9.42 1.52
C GLU A 496 -2.66 9.59 1.10
N SER A 497 -3.47 10.20 1.96
CA SER A 497 -4.88 10.48 1.68
C SER A 497 -5.00 11.45 0.51
N GLY A 498 -4.20 12.52 0.50
CA GLY A 498 -4.15 13.49 -0.59
C GLY A 498 -3.79 12.87 -1.94
N ARG A 499 -2.75 12.02 -2.00
CA ARG A 499 -2.40 11.28 -3.23
C ARG A 499 -3.54 10.40 -3.70
N ASN A 500 -4.11 9.60 -2.79
CA ASN A 500 -5.18 8.67 -3.14
C ASN A 500 -6.43 9.38 -3.69
N ILE A 501 -6.78 10.53 -3.12
CA ILE A 501 -7.88 11.37 -3.63
C ILE A 501 -7.51 11.97 -4.98
N TYR A 502 -6.31 12.55 -5.12
CA TYR A 502 -5.83 13.11 -6.38
C TYR A 502 -5.90 12.08 -7.52
N GLU A 503 -5.42 10.86 -7.29
CA GLU A 503 -5.42 9.78 -8.28
C GLU A 503 -6.84 9.37 -8.71
N LYS A 504 -7.74 9.15 -7.75
CA LYS A 504 -9.14 8.77 -8.02
C LYS A 504 -9.92 9.87 -8.75
N LEU A 505 -9.60 11.14 -8.50
CA LEU A 505 -10.18 12.27 -9.21
C LEU A 505 -9.55 12.46 -10.60
N SER A 506 -8.26 12.20 -10.76
CA SER A 506 -7.51 12.38 -12.02
C SER A 506 -7.99 11.45 -13.13
N SER A 507 -8.39 10.23 -12.75
CA SER A 507 -8.96 9.25 -13.68
C SER A 507 -10.45 9.44 -13.98
N SER A 508 -11.05 10.55 -13.52
CA SER A 508 -12.49 10.77 -13.59
C SER A 508 -12.94 11.64 -14.77
N GLU A 509 -14.19 11.46 -15.17
CA GLU A 509 -14.80 12.27 -16.24
C GLU A 509 -15.22 13.67 -15.77
N GLN A 510 -15.41 13.87 -14.46
CA GLN A 510 -16.08 15.05 -13.90
C GLN A 510 -15.13 16.08 -13.29
N PHE A 511 -13.97 15.64 -12.78
CA PHE A 511 -13.08 16.47 -11.99
C PHE A 511 -11.68 16.55 -12.61
N ALA A 512 -11.05 17.71 -12.45
CA ALA A 512 -9.66 17.96 -12.78
C ALA A 512 -8.93 18.38 -11.49
N PRO A 513 -8.35 17.44 -10.74
CA PRO A 513 -7.71 17.76 -9.47
C PRO A 513 -6.35 18.44 -9.69
N VAL A 514 -5.95 19.31 -8.76
CA VAL A 514 -4.62 19.92 -8.69
C VAL A 514 -4.09 19.77 -7.26
N PRO A 515 -2.85 19.28 -7.06
CA PRO A 515 -2.34 19.01 -5.73
C PRO A 515 -1.72 20.27 -5.12
N PHE A 516 -2.04 20.50 -3.85
CA PHE A 516 -1.53 21.58 -3.02
C PHE A 516 -0.93 21.01 -1.74
N PHE A 517 0.23 21.54 -1.35
CA PHE A 517 0.92 21.16 -0.12
C PHE A 517 0.86 22.30 0.89
N LEU A 518 0.34 22.00 2.08
CA LEU A 518 0.33 22.92 3.21
C LEU A 518 1.44 22.53 4.20
N THR A 519 2.22 23.50 4.67
CA THR A 519 3.27 23.32 5.68
C THR A 519 3.36 24.55 6.57
N GLY A 520 4.19 24.54 7.61
CA GLY A 520 4.41 25.68 8.51
C GLY A 520 4.01 25.33 9.93
N ASP A 521 3.28 26.23 10.58
CA ASP A 521 2.76 26.04 11.94
C ASP A 521 1.42 26.78 12.14
N ARG A 522 0.92 26.78 13.38
CA ARG A 522 -0.36 27.39 13.76
C ARG A 522 -0.39 28.92 13.59
N GLU A 523 0.75 29.61 13.75
CA GLU A 523 0.80 31.06 13.61
C GLU A 523 0.95 31.47 12.15
N ARG A 524 1.72 30.69 11.38
CA ARG A 524 2.00 30.97 9.98
C ARG A 524 2.16 29.67 9.19
N TYR A 525 1.09 29.28 8.49
CA TYR A 525 1.17 28.24 7.48
C TYR A 525 1.49 28.84 6.10
N GLU A 526 2.02 27.99 5.22
CA GLU A 526 2.34 28.29 3.84
C GLU A 526 1.67 27.26 2.94
N LEU A 527 1.19 27.72 1.78
CA LEU A 527 0.52 26.89 0.79
C LEU A 527 1.28 26.92 -0.52
N TYR A 528 1.44 25.75 -1.14
CA TYR A 528 2.15 25.58 -2.40
C TYR A 528 1.31 24.76 -3.36
N ARG A 529 1.15 25.22 -4.61
CA ARG A 529 0.77 24.33 -5.70
C ARG A 529 2.00 23.50 -6.03
N ILE A 530 1.89 22.18 -5.94
CA ILE A 530 3.04 21.30 -6.16
C ILE A 530 2.90 20.53 -7.49
N PRO A 531 4.02 20.19 -8.14
CA PRO A 531 4.04 19.31 -9.30
C PRO A 531 3.83 17.84 -8.90
N VAL A 532 3.40 17.00 -9.85
CA VAL A 532 3.05 15.58 -9.60
C VAL A 532 4.26 14.78 -9.12
N ASN A 533 5.45 15.04 -9.65
CA ASN A 533 6.69 14.37 -9.22
C ASN A 533 7.05 14.64 -7.75
N ILE A 534 6.77 15.84 -7.26
CA ILE A 534 6.91 16.18 -5.84
C ILE A 534 5.79 15.53 -5.03
N MET A 535 4.54 15.58 -5.50
CA MET A 535 3.40 14.95 -4.82
C MET A 535 3.63 13.46 -4.59
N LEU A 536 4.23 12.73 -5.53
CA LEU A 536 4.44 11.29 -5.38
C LEU A 536 5.59 10.91 -4.42
N LYS A 537 6.48 11.84 -4.00
CA LYS A 537 7.60 11.53 -3.07
C LYS A 537 7.12 10.83 -1.81
N ASP A 538 7.89 9.89 -1.26
CA ASP A 538 7.42 8.87 -0.31
C ASP A 538 6.64 9.43 0.91
N ASN A 539 7.06 10.54 1.49
CA ASN A 539 6.42 11.08 2.70
C ASN A 539 6.38 12.63 2.72
N ALA A 540 5.60 13.20 3.64
CA ALA A 540 5.41 14.65 3.76
C ALA A 540 6.70 15.45 4.04
N ASP A 541 7.69 14.87 4.72
CA ASP A 541 8.95 15.55 5.03
C ASP A 541 9.84 15.64 3.79
N ASP A 542 9.90 14.60 2.97
CA ASP A 542 10.57 14.64 1.66
C ASP A 542 9.90 15.65 0.70
N VAL A 543 8.57 15.75 0.72
CA VAL A 543 7.83 16.79 -0.02
C VAL A 543 8.24 18.18 0.46
N LYS A 544 8.24 18.42 1.78
CA LYS A 544 8.61 19.70 2.39
C LYS A 544 10.05 20.09 2.05
N GLU A 545 10.99 19.14 2.10
CA GLU A 545 12.39 19.34 1.71
C GLU A 545 12.47 19.79 0.25
N LYS A 546 11.80 19.07 -0.66
CA LYS A 546 11.81 19.35 -2.11
C LYS A 546 11.13 20.67 -2.47
N VAL A 547 10.05 21.05 -1.77
CA VAL A 547 9.40 22.35 -1.95
C VAL A 547 10.30 23.49 -1.48
N SER A 548 10.94 23.33 -0.32
CA SER A 548 11.78 24.38 0.27
C SER A 548 13.12 24.58 -0.45
N GLN A 549 13.66 23.51 -1.04
CA GLN A 549 14.97 23.48 -1.69
C GLN A 549 14.87 23.12 -3.18
N PHE A 550 13.78 23.53 -3.84
CA PHE A 550 13.54 23.16 -5.23
C PHE A 550 14.71 23.55 -6.14
N LYS A 551 15.23 22.56 -6.85
CA LYS A 551 16.29 22.71 -7.86
C LYS A 551 16.06 21.70 -8.96
N MET A 552 16.07 22.19 -10.20
CA MET A 552 16.13 21.35 -11.39
C MET A 552 17.59 21.13 -11.79
N ASN A 553 17.93 19.88 -12.08
CA ASN A 553 19.21 19.51 -12.69
C ASN A 553 19.12 19.76 -14.22
N SER A 554 20.23 20.18 -14.85
CA SER A 554 20.34 20.43 -16.30
C SER A 554 19.90 19.23 -17.14
N THR A 555 20.41 18.04 -16.84
CA THR A 555 20.05 16.79 -17.53
C THR A 555 18.56 16.50 -17.41
N LEU A 556 17.94 16.76 -16.26
CA LEU A 556 16.50 16.54 -16.12
C LEU A 556 15.69 17.48 -17.03
N LEU A 557 16.13 18.73 -17.20
CA LEU A 557 15.49 19.67 -18.14
C LEU A 557 15.64 19.19 -19.59
N ASP A 558 16.80 18.65 -19.96
CA ASP A 558 17.01 18.07 -21.29
C ASP A 558 16.09 16.86 -21.50
N ILE A 559 16.00 15.96 -20.51
CA ILE A 559 15.08 14.80 -20.56
C ILE A 559 13.62 15.25 -20.69
N ILE A 560 13.19 16.27 -19.93
CA ILE A 560 11.83 16.82 -20.02
C ILE A 560 11.58 17.40 -21.41
N SER A 561 12.56 18.12 -21.97
CA SER A 561 12.48 18.67 -23.32
C SER A 561 12.33 17.56 -24.37
N ASP A 562 13.16 16.52 -24.30
CA ASP A 562 13.07 15.37 -25.20
C ASP A 562 11.74 14.62 -25.04
N ALA A 563 11.22 14.54 -23.83
CA ALA A 563 9.95 13.89 -23.52
C ALA A 563 8.71 14.69 -23.96
N GLN A 564 8.84 15.93 -24.44
CA GLN A 564 7.68 16.70 -24.92
C GLN A 564 6.91 15.97 -26.03
N GLN A 565 7.62 15.27 -26.92
CA GLN A 565 6.99 14.45 -27.96
C GLN A 565 6.10 13.32 -27.41
N ILE A 566 6.36 12.89 -26.17
CA ILE A 566 5.54 11.93 -25.44
C ILE A 566 4.40 12.66 -24.73
N THR A 567 4.70 13.74 -24.00
CA THR A 567 3.78 14.29 -23.01
C THR A 567 2.71 15.23 -23.58
N GLU A 568 2.99 15.97 -24.65
CA GLU A 568 2.05 16.95 -25.24
C GLU A 568 0.68 16.34 -25.59
N LYS A 569 0.68 15.08 -26.02
CA LYS A 569 -0.53 14.35 -26.41
C LYS A 569 -1.45 14.01 -25.23
N TYR A 570 -0.88 13.66 -24.08
CA TYR A 570 -1.64 13.18 -22.91
C TYR A 570 -1.81 14.28 -21.86
N ASN A 571 -0.99 15.33 -21.91
CA ASN A 571 -1.04 16.48 -21.01
C ASN A 571 -0.91 17.81 -21.80
N PRO A 572 -1.92 18.19 -22.61
CA PRO A 572 -1.83 19.36 -23.50
C PRO A 572 -1.80 20.70 -22.75
N GLU A 573 -2.27 20.74 -21.51
CA GLU A 573 -2.19 21.94 -20.66
C GLU A 573 -0.77 22.22 -20.16
N GLY A 574 0.14 21.24 -20.33
CA GLY A 574 1.51 21.28 -19.86
C GLY A 574 1.63 20.87 -18.39
N ALA A 575 2.76 20.23 -18.08
CA ALA A 575 3.07 19.87 -16.70
C ALA A 575 3.64 21.07 -15.93
N VAL A 576 3.29 21.14 -14.65
CA VAL A 576 4.00 21.98 -13.69
C VAL A 576 5.19 21.16 -13.19
N PHE A 577 6.37 21.76 -13.18
CA PHE A 577 7.60 21.14 -12.66
C PHE A 577 8.16 21.88 -11.43
N GLU A 578 7.81 23.16 -11.25
CA GLU A 578 8.25 23.97 -10.12
C GLU A 578 7.11 24.14 -9.10
N PRO A 579 7.35 23.94 -7.79
CA PRO A 579 6.38 24.26 -6.76
C PRO A 579 6.18 25.79 -6.68
N VAL A 580 4.92 26.22 -6.76
CA VAL A 580 4.56 27.64 -6.75
C VAL A 580 3.90 27.97 -5.43
N LYS A 581 4.50 28.88 -4.66
CA LYS A 581 3.88 29.42 -3.44
C LYS A 581 2.63 30.22 -3.80
N THR A 582 1.54 29.98 -3.08
CA THR A 582 0.20 30.48 -3.40
C THR A 582 -0.58 30.77 -2.11
N ASP A 583 -1.82 31.23 -2.24
CA ASP A 583 -2.74 31.47 -1.13
C ASP A 583 -4.19 31.06 -1.48
N LEU A 584 -5.08 31.08 -0.48
CA LEU A 584 -6.46 30.64 -0.66
C LEU A 584 -7.28 31.55 -1.59
N ASN A 585 -6.90 32.83 -1.80
CA ASN A 585 -7.58 33.71 -2.74
C ASN A 585 -7.29 33.31 -4.18
N GLU A 586 -6.08 32.84 -4.49
CA GLU A 586 -5.78 32.27 -5.79
C GLU A 586 -6.62 31.02 -6.05
N ILE A 587 -6.82 30.19 -5.02
CA ILE A 587 -7.72 29.03 -5.11
C ILE A 587 -9.16 29.48 -5.42
N GLN A 588 -9.68 30.49 -4.72
CA GLN A 588 -11.03 31.04 -4.95
C GLN A 588 -11.29 31.43 -6.40
N ASN A 589 -10.28 31.99 -7.08
CA ASN A 589 -10.42 32.53 -8.43
C ASN A 589 -10.28 31.47 -9.54
N ALA A 590 -9.61 30.35 -9.25
CA ALA A 590 -9.20 29.37 -10.26
C ALA A 590 -9.82 27.97 -10.08
N PHE A 591 -10.47 27.70 -8.95
CA PHE A 591 -10.98 26.37 -8.60
C PHE A 591 -12.45 26.42 -8.19
N ASP A 592 -13.18 25.36 -8.53
CA ASP A 592 -14.59 25.22 -8.21
C ASP A 592 -14.80 24.83 -6.74
N GLY A 593 -13.92 23.96 -6.22
CA GLY A 593 -13.97 23.46 -4.84
C GLY A 593 -12.63 22.95 -4.31
N VAL A 594 -12.62 22.59 -3.03
CA VAL A 594 -11.45 22.09 -2.31
C VAL A 594 -11.73 20.72 -1.72
N PHE A 595 -10.79 19.79 -1.87
CA PHE A 595 -10.74 18.58 -1.06
C PHE A 595 -9.64 18.74 0.00
N ILE A 596 -10.03 18.89 1.25
CA ILE A 596 -9.19 18.89 2.44
C ILE A 596 -8.82 17.44 2.76
N ALA A 597 -7.55 17.09 2.51
CA ALA A 597 -6.94 15.82 2.89
C ALA A 597 -5.89 16.05 4.00
N LEU A 598 -6.23 16.91 4.96
CA LEU A 598 -5.37 17.29 6.08
C LEU A 598 -5.91 16.66 7.36
N HIS A 599 -5.28 15.57 7.83
CA HIS A 599 -5.63 14.94 9.10
C HIS A 599 -4.89 15.63 10.26
N GLY A 600 -5.58 15.78 11.38
CA GLY A 600 -5.19 16.72 12.43
C GLY A 600 -5.20 18.19 11.96
N ARG A 601 -4.34 19.03 12.53
CA ARG A 601 -4.34 20.48 12.26
C ARG A 601 -3.62 20.84 10.95
N PRO A 602 -4.12 21.79 10.13
CA PRO A 602 -5.32 22.66 10.32
C PRO A 602 -6.61 22.11 9.68
N GLY A 603 -6.69 20.81 9.38
CA GLY A 603 -7.81 20.24 8.64
C GLY A 603 -8.95 19.73 9.52
N GLU A 604 -8.68 19.22 10.71
CA GLU A 604 -9.71 18.69 11.64
C GLU A 604 -10.09 19.67 12.75
N ASP A 605 -9.40 20.82 12.86
CA ASP A 605 -9.64 21.81 13.92
C ASP A 605 -10.54 22.98 13.52
N GLY A 606 -11.12 22.93 12.33
CA GLY A 606 -11.99 23.97 11.79
C GLY A 606 -11.28 25.22 11.28
N THR A 607 -9.94 25.30 11.37
CA THR A 607 -9.16 26.48 10.94
C THR A 607 -9.34 26.72 9.45
N LEU A 608 -9.05 25.71 8.62
CA LEU A 608 -9.14 25.84 7.17
C LEU A 608 -10.60 26.01 6.70
N GLN A 609 -11.54 25.30 7.33
CA GLN A 609 -12.98 25.39 7.04
C GLN A 609 -13.51 26.82 7.21
N LYS A 610 -13.08 27.54 8.26
CA LYS A 610 -13.47 28.94 8.46
C LYS A 610 -12.98 29.84 7.33
N GLU A 611 -11.76 29.62 6.85
CA GLU A 611 -11.18 30.42 5.77
C GLU A 611 -11.85 30.13 4.44
N LEU A 612 -12.03 28.86 4.08
CA LEU A 612 -12.73 28.45 2.87
C LEU A 612 -14.19 28.94 2.85
N LYS A 613 -14.89 28.88 4.00
CA LYS A 613 -16.26 29.41 4.14
C LYS A 613 -16.31 30.93 3.93
N LYS A 614 -15.33 31.69 4.42
CA LYS A 614 -15.25 33.15 4.19
C LYS A 614 -15.04 33.48 2.71
N LEU A 615 -14.27 32.67 1.99
CA LEU A 615 -14.04 32.80 0.55
C LEU A 615 -15.21 32.22 -0.27
N GLY A 616 -16.19 31.60 0.38
CA GLY A 616 -17.33 30.99 -0.27
C GLY A 616 -16.93 29.84 -1.19
N ILE A 617 -15.83 29.12 -0.92
CA ILE A 617 -15.42 27.93 -1.69
C ILE A 617 -16.04 26.72 -1.00
N TYR A 618 -16.60 25.76 -1.76
CA TYR A 618 -17.11 24.53 -1.15
C TYR A 618 -15.97 23.55 -0.85
N TYR A 619 -16.15 22.74 0.18
CA TYR A 619 -15.17 21.74 0.61
C TYR A 619 -15.84 20.47 1.12
N ASN A 620 -15.05 19.40 1.26
CA ASN A 620 -15.49 18.12 1.82
C ASN A 620 -15.55 18.13 3.36
N GLY A 621 -16.42 17.29 3.92
CA GLY A 621 -16.48 17.04 5.36
C GLY A 621 -17.33 18.07 6.12
N SER A 622 -17.13 18.10 7.44
CA SER A 622 -17.93 18.90 8.37
C SER A 622 -17.51 20.37 8.41
N ASP A 623 -18.38 21.23 8.93
CA ASP A 623 -18.06 22.62 9.15
C ASP A 623 -17.06 22.83 10.31
N ALA A 624 -16.66 24.08 10.51
CA ALA A 624 -15.67 24.41 11.53
C ALA A 624 -16.15 24.13 12.96
N HIS A 625 -17.44 24.28 13.26
CA HIS A 625 -17.95 24.10 14.61
C HIS A 625 -17.92 22.63 15.02
N SER A 626 -18.40 21.75 14.14
CA SER A 626 -18.37 20.31 14.38
C SER A 626 -16.92 19.80 14.45
N SER A 627 -16.05 20.25 13.54
CA SER A 627 -14.64 19.86 13.50
C SER A 627 -13.89 20.21 14.81
N GLU A 628 -14.09 21.43 15.34
CA GLU A 628 -13.53 21.86 16.63
C GLU A 628 -13.95 20.98 17.81
N ILE A 629 -15.19 20.47 17.78
CA ILE A 629 -15.69 19.58 18.82
C ILE A 629 -15.03 18.22 18.67
N THR A 630 -15.08 17.62 17.48
CA THR A 630 -14.66 16.23 17.23
C THR A 630 -13.16 15.99 17.41
N ILE A 631 -12.32 16.99 17.10
CA ILE A 631 -10.87 16.86 17.35
C ILE A 631 -10.54 16.85 18.86
N ASN A 632 -11.38 17.46 19.70
CA ASN A 632 -11.20 17.45 21.14
C ASN A 632 -11.95 16.28 21.77
N LYS A 633 -11.20 15.23 22.10
CA LYS A 633 -11.75 13.97 22.62
C LYS A 633 -12.52 14.16 23.94
N TYR A 634 -12.06 15.05 24.81
CA TYR A 634 -12.73 15.33 26.08
C TYR A 634 -14.07 16.06 25.86
N VAL A 635 -14.06 17.13 25.07
CA VAL A 635 -15.28 17.90 24.76
C VAL A 635 -16.30 17.03 24.04
N THR A 636 -15.85 16.19 23.11
CA THR A 636 -16.69 15.20 22.44
C THR A 636 -17.33 14.25 23.43
N ASN A 637 -16.53 13.60 24.29
CA ASN A 637 -17.04 12.63 25.25
C ASN A 637 -18.00 13.26 26.26
N GLU A 638 -17.74 14.47 26.74
CA GLU A 638 -18.65 15.19 27.65
C GLU A 638 -19.97 15.55 26.97
N LYS A 639 -19.94 16.02 25.71
CA LYS A 639 -21.17 16.31 24.94
C LYS A 639 -21.99 15.03 24.72
N LEU A 640 -21.34 13.92 24.39
CA LEU A 640 -21.99 12.63 24.22
C LEU A 640 -22.57 12.08 25.53
N ARG A 641 -21.81 12.16 26.63
CA ARG A 641 -22.26 11.76 27.97
C ARG A 641 -23.49 12.54 28.41
N GLN A 642 -23.49 13.87 28.21
CA GLN A 642 -24.63 14.74 28.52
C GLN A 642 -25.88 14.40 27.68
N ALA A 643 -25.68 13.96 26.44
CA ALA A 643 -26.75 13.48 25.56
C ALA A 643 -27.20 12.04 25.88
N GLY A 644 -26.58 11.36 26.85
CA GLY A 644 -26.95 10.03 27.32
C GLY A 644 -26.29 8.86 26.58
N PHE A 645 -25.27 9.11 25.76
CA PHE A 645 -24.50 8.05 25.11
C PHE A 645 -23.49 7.42 26.07
N LEU A 646 -23.17 6.15 25.83
CA LEU A 646 -22.11 5.46 26.56
C LEU A 646 -20.74 5.90 26.00
N VAL A 647 -19.91 6.42 26.88
CA VAL A 647 -18.48 6.75 26.64
C VAL A 647 -17.67 6.23 27.82
N ALA A 648 -16.37 6.03 27.65
CA ALA A 648 -15.49 5.67 28.75
C ALA A 648 -15.56 6.71 29.89
N ASP A 649 -15.37 6.28 31.14
CA ASP A 649 -15.14 7.27 32.20
C ASP A 649 -13.81 7.96 31.93
N HIS A 650 -13.78 9.28 31.96
CA HIS A 650 -12.64 10.05 31.49
C HIS A 650 -12.43 11.33 32.30
N GLY A 651 -11.19 11.82 32.34
CA GLY A 651 -10.81 13.05 33.04
C GLY A 651 -9.62 13.75 32.40
N MET A 652 -9.59 15.08 32.51
CA MET A 652 -8.48 15.91 32.06
C MET A 652 -7.50 16.16 33.21
N PHE A 653 -6.23 16.15 32.88
CA PHE A 653 -5.13 16.21 33.82
C PHE A 653 -4.02 17.09 33.25
N SER A 654 -3.51 18.04 34.04
CA SER A 654 -2.60 19.08 33.55
C SER A 654 -1.17 18.93 34.06
N LYS A 655 -0.22 19.47 33.29
CA LYS A 655 1.19 19.60 33.67
C LYS A 655 1.36 20.42 34.95
N THR A 656 0.49 21.40 35.17
CA THR A 656 0.54 22.23 36.38
C THR A 656 0.22 21.40 37.63
N GLU A 657 -0.78 20.50 37.55
CA GLU A 657 -1.11 19.57 38.64
C GLU A 657 0.02 18.56 38.86
N TRP A 658 0.59 18.03 37.78
CA TRP A 658 1.73 17.12 37.83
C TRP A 658 2.94 17.74 38.53
N LEU A 659 3.31 18.95 38.15
CA LEU A 659 4.46 19.66 38.76
C LEU A 659 4.19 20.07 40.22
N ALA A 660 2.93 20.21 40.62
CA ALA A 660 2.58 20.56 41.99
C ALA A 660 2.72 19.37 42.95
N ASP A 661 2.19 18.19 42.58
CA ASP A 661 2.30 16.97 43.38
C ASP A 661 2.04 15.71 42.51
N PRO A 662 3.09 15.09 41.93
CA PRO A 662 2.97 13.89 41.10
C PRO A 662 2.24 12.74 41.79
N ASN A 663 2.58 12.47 43.05
CA ASN A 663 2.03 11.35 43.81
C ASN A 663 0.53 11.52 44.06
N LYS A 664 0.10 12.75 44.37
CA LYS A 664 -1.32 13.05 44.57
C LYS A 664 -2.11 12.83 43.28
N MET A 665 -1.59 13.31 42.16
CA MET A 665 -2.21 13.18 40.85
C MET A 665 -2.32 11.71 40.43
N GLU A 666 -1.26 10.92 40.59
CA GLU A 666 -1.29 9.48 40.33
C GLU A 666 -2.30 8.76 41.21
N LEU A 667 -2.34 9.06 42.51
CA LEU A 667 -3.32 8.47 43.43
C LEU A 667 -4.75 8.85 43.01
N GLU A 668 -4.98 10.09 42.58
CA GLU A 668 -6.29 10.51 42.07
C GLU A 668 -6.69 9.73 40.81
N ILE A 669 -5.77 9.60 39.85
CA ILE A 669 -5.97 8.83 38.61
C ILE A 669 -6.27 7.36 38.95
N LEU A 670 -5.44 6.72 39.77
CA LEU A 670 -5.59 5.31 40.12
C LEU A 670 -6.86 5.04 40.92
N ASN A 671 -7.24 5.93 41.84
CA ASN A 671 -8.47 5.78 42.61
C ASN A 671 -9.73 5.94 41.75
N ARG A 672 -9.68 6.79 40.71
CA ARG A 672 -10.83 7.03 39.84
C ARG A 672 -10.97 5.98 38.75
N PHE A 673 -9.90 5.72 38.00
CA PHE A 673 -9.95 4.89 36.79
C PHE A 673 -9.51 3.45 37.04
N GLY A 674 -8.66 3.21 38.04
CA GLY A 674 -8.01 1.91 38.26
C GLY A 674 -6.99 1.58 37.17
N VAL A 675 -6.41 0.38 37.22
CA VAL A 675 -5.60 -0.18 36.13
C VAL A 675 -6.24 -1.50 35.66
N PRO A 676 -6.19 -1.82 34.35
CA PRO A 676 -5.58 -1.01 33.29
C PRO A 676 -6.38 0.25 32.96
N LEU A 677 -5.69 1.30 32.49
CA LEU A 677 -6.29 2.55 32.01
C LEU A 677 -5.69 2.98 30.66
N ILE A 678 -6.36 3.89 29.95
CA ILE A 678 -5.85 4.49 28.72
C ILE A 678 -5.40 5.93 29.01
N ALA A 679 -4.18 6.26 28.62
CA ALA A 679 -3.68 7.63 28.58
C ALA A 679 -3.47 8.08 27.14
N LYS A 680 -3.94 9.29 26.80
CA LYS A 680 -3.84 9.84 25.44
C LYS A 680 -3.86 11.38 25.41
N PRO A 681 -3.31 12.02 24.37
CA PRO A 681 -3.52 13.44 24.12
C PRO A 681 -5.01 13.77 23.88
N ALA A 682 -5.45 14.95 24.33
CA ALA A 682 -6.85 15.37 24.19
C ALA A 682 -7.18 16.01 22.83
N ASP A 683 -6.19 16.64 22.18
CA ASP A 683 -6.38 17.66 21.14
C ASP A 683 -5.60 17.41 19.83
N ASP A 684 -5.00 16.22 19.70
CA ASP A 684 -4.37 15.71 18.47
C ASP A 684 -5.21 14.57 17.90
N GLY A 685 -5.42 14.54 16.58
CA GLY A 685 -6.22 13.53 15.87
C GLY A 685 -5.58 12.13 15.87
N CYS A 686 -4.31 12.03 16.27
CA CYS A 686 -3.52 10.81 16.15
C CYS A 686 -3.67 9.87 17.35
N SER A 687 -3.51 8.56 17.10
CA SER A 687 -3.25 7.55 18.14
C SER A 687 -1.82 7.62 18.72
N ALA A 688 -1.04 8.64 18.32
CA ALA A 688 0.29 8.90 18.85
C ALA A 688 0.24 9.15 20.37
N ALA A 689 1.14 8.49 21.10
CA ALA A 689 1.15 8.42 22.56
C ALA A 689 -0.12 7.84 23.21
N VAL A 690 -1.02 7.18 22.50
CA VAL A 690 -2.05 6.36 23.17
C VAL A 690 -1.36 5.17 23.82
N ARG A 691 -1.56 4.98 25.12
CA ARG A 691 -0.99 3.86 25.88
C ARG A 691 -2.00 3.24 26.83
N LYS A 692 -2.05 1.91 26.84
CA LYS A 692 -2.73 1.11 27.87
C LYS A 692 -1.74 0.87 28.99
N LEU A 693 -1.99 1.48 30.13
CA LEU A 693 -1.11 1.44 31.30
C LEU A 693 -1.68 0.44 32.30
N LYS A 694 -0.88 -0.58 32.64
CA LYS A 694 -1.25 -1.72 33.48
C LYS A 694 -0.78 -1.57 34.92
N THR A 695 0.20 -0.71 35.16
CA THR A 695 0.81 -0.52 36.48
C THR A 695 0.96 0.95 36.84
N GLN A 696 1.11 1.24 38.14
CA GLN A 696 1.41 2.60 38.61
C GLN A 696 2.76 3.10 38.05
N GLU A 697 3.75 2.21 37.93
CA GLU A 697 5.06 2.58 37.37
C GLU A 697 4.93 3.02 35.91
N GLU A 698 4.19 2.27 35.08
CA GLU A 698 3.91 2.67 33.70
C GLU A 698 3.21 4.03 33.62
N LEU A 699 2.27 4.31 34.53
CA LEU A 699 1.62 5.61 34.63
C LEU A 699 2.62 6.72 34.98
N HIS A 700 3.47 6.51 35.98
CA HIS A 700 4.49 7.49 36.36
C HIS A 700 5.41 7.83 35.17
N GLN A 701 5.93 6.81 34.49
CA GLN A 701 6.82 6.97 33.35
C GLN A 701 6.15 7.71 32.18
N TYR A 702 4.88 7.38 31.90
CA TYR A 702 4.09 8.06 30.89
C TYR A 702 3.89 9.55 31.21
N LEU A 703 3.45 9.86 32.44
CA LEU A 703 3.21 11.23 32.89
C LEU A 703 4.51 12.05 32.88
N ALA A 704 5.61 11.48 33.36
CA ALA A 704 6.92 12.12 33.33
C ALA A 704 7.38 12.44 31.89
N ALA A 705 7.14 11.53 30.95
CA ALA A 705 7.53 11.71 29.56
C ALA A 705 6.64 12.71 28.82
N ILE A 706 5.33 12.73 29.06
CA ILE A 706 4.40 13.60 28.32
C ILE A 706 4.40 15.03 28.86
N PHE A 707 4.63 15.21 30.16
CA PHE A 707 4.76 16.52 30.81
C PHE A 707 6.20 17.03 30.88
N ARG A 708 7.12 16.41 30.14
CA ARG A 708 8.53 16.82 30.08
C ARG A 708 8.70 18.28 29.66
N SER A 709 9.89 18.81 29.92
CA SER A 709 10.27 20.17 29.49
C SER A 709 11.11 20.15 28.21
N GLU A 710 11.77 19.03 27.94
CA GLU A 710 12.61 18.79 26.78
C GLU A 710 11.77 18.53 25.52
N SER A 711 12.28 18.91 24.35
CA SER A 711 11.58 18.68 23.08
C SER A 711 11.46 17.19 22.74
N LEU A 712 12.44 16.37 23.10
CA LEU A 712 12.48 14.93 22.81
C LEU A 712 12.54 14.10 24.11
N PRO A 713 11.95 12.89 24.13
CA PRO A 713 12.11 11.97 25.26
C PRO A 713 13.57 11.52 25.39
N THR A 714 14.02 11.33 26.64
CA THR A 714 15.37 10.81 26.93
C THR A 714 15.47 9.33 26.60
N GLU A 715 16.68 8.80 26.42
CA GLU A 715 16.90 7.37 26.13
C GLU A 715 16.29 6.46 27.21
N ALA A 716 16.39 6.85 28.48
CA ALA A 716 15.74 6.14 29.58
C ALA A 716 14.22 6.09 29.42
N MET A 717 13.59 7.23 29.09
CA MET A 717 12.15 7.28 28.83
C MET A 717 11.75 6.42 27.62
N ARG A 718 12.56 6.41 26.56
CA ARG A 718 12.32 5.57 25.37
C ARG A 718 12.30 4.09 25.73
N VAL A 719 13.30 3.63 26.47
CA VAL A 719 13.36 2.22 26.94
C VAL A 719 12.15 1.88 27.81
N HIS A 720 11.80 2.74 28.78
CA HIS A 720 10.68 2.48 29.69
C HIS A 720 9.31 2.47 28.99
N LEU A 721 9.11 3.34 28.01
CA LEU A 721 7.88 3.42 27.22
C LEU A 721 7.87 2.49 26.00
N SER A 722 8.93 1.70 25.83
CA SER A 722 9.14 0.84 24.66
C SER A 722 8.99 1.60 23.34
N LEU A 723 9.50 2.84 23.28
CA LEU A 723 9.46 3.67 22.08
C LEU A 723 10.48 3.18 21.06
N LEU A 724 10.09 3.09 19.79
CA LEU A 724 11.05 2.82 18.71
C LEU A 724 12.07 3.98 18.60
N PRO A 725 13.28 3.73 18.03
CA PRO A 725 14.35 4.74 17.95
C PRO A 725 13.92 6.08 17.31
N ASN A 726 12.95 6.03 16.39
CA ASN A 726 12.40 7.19 15.69
C ASN A 726 10.93 7.49 16.05
N GLU A 727 10.34 6.79 17.02
CA GLU A 727 8.97 7.08 17.45
C GLU A 727 8.93 8.45 18.14
N GLU A 728 8.10 9.35 17.61
CA GLU A 728 7.85 10.66 18.19
C GLU A 728 6.82 10.53 19.31
N PHE A 729 7.16 11.03 20.50
CA PHE A 729 6.26 11.09 21.65
C PHE A 729 6.06 12.56 22.03
N PRO A 730 4.86 13.16 21.91
CA PRO A 730 4.67 14.60 22.10
C PRO A 730 4.87 15.04 23.55
N ALA A 731 5.21 16.31 23.75
CA ALA A 731 5.08 16.98 25.05
C ALA A 731 3.76 17.77 25.04
N LYS A 732 2.95 17.61 26.08
CA LYS A 732 1.62 18.23 26.17
C LYS A 732 1.46 18.96 27.51
N GLU A 733 0.57 19.95 27.54
CA GLU A 733 0.21 20.65 28.78
C GLU A 733 -0.97 20.00 29.50
N GLU A 734 -1.78 19.24 28.77
CA GLU A 734 -2.92 18.50 29.29
C GLU A 734 -3.02 17.13 28.61
N ILE A 735 -3.52 16.14 29.35
CA ILE A 735 -3.77 14.79 28.85
C ILE A 735 -5.16 14.31 29.27
N LEU A 736 -5.70 13.42 28.44
CA LEU A 736 -6.92 12.70 28.72
C LEU A 736 -6.58 11.31 29.29
N ILE A 737 -7.11 11.01 30.47
CA ILE A 737 -7.12 9.66 31.03
C ILE A 737 -8.51 9.09 30.90
N GLU A 738 -8.61 7.85 30.45
CA GLU A 738 -9.86 7.09 30.33
C GLU A 738 -9.77 5.75 31.06
N LYS A 739 -10.88 5.33 31.65
CA LYS A 739 -11.06 3.97 32.14
C LYS A 739 -11.04 3.02 30.96
N PHE A 740 -10.23 1.96 31.06
CA PHE A 740 -10.21 0.91 30.05
C PHE A 740 -11.59 0.24 29.94
N VAL A 741 -12.11 0.13 28.72
CA VAL A 741 -13.40 -0.51 28.46
C VAL A 741 -13.19 -2.02 28.36
N GLU A 742 -13.82 -2.76 29.26
CA GLU A 742 -13.69 -4.22 29.33
C GLU A 742 -14.93 -4.93 28.80
N LYS A 743 -14.72 -6.18 28.36
CA LYS A 743 -15.78 -7.13 27.99
C LYS A 743 -16.82 -7.29 29.10
N GLY A 744 -16.39 -7.38 30.36
CA GLY A 744 -17.28 -7.68 31.49
C GLY A 744 -18.05 -8.98 31.30
N ASP A 745 -19.34 -8.98 31.64
CA ASP A 745 -20.24 -10.15 31.52
C ASP A 745 -20.83 -10.33 30.10
N ALA A 746 -20.39 -9.52 29.12
CA ALA A 746 -20.85 -9.66 27.75
C ALA A 746 -20.38 -11.00 27.17
N ILE A 747 -21.25 -11.70 26.45
CA ILE A 747 -20.87 -12.93 25.74
C ILE A 747 -19.92 -12.62 24.58
N LYS A 748 -20.04 -11.42 24.01
CA LYS A 748 -19.20 -10.94 22.92
C LYS A 748 -18.81 -9.48 23.10
N PHE A 749 -17.58 -9.15 22.72
CA PHE A 749 -17.00 -7.82 22.81
C PHE A 749 -16.16 -7.59 21.56
N LEU A 750 -16.45 -6.52 20.83
CA LEU A 750 -15.77 -6.19 19.58
C LEU A 750 -15.43 -4.70 19.57
N GLU A 751 -14.29 -4.35 19.00
CA GLU A 751 -14.04 -2.99 18.51
C GLU A 751 -14.61 -2.88 17.10
N VAL A 752 -15.43 -1.86 16.87
CA VAL A 752 -16.04 -1.60 15.58
C VAL A 752 -15.82 -0.17 15.12
N THR A 753 -15.71 -0.02 13.81
CA THR A 753 -15.67 1.27 13.14
C THR A 753 -16.89 1.40 12.25
N GLY A 754 -17.61 2.52 12.31
CA GLY A 754 -18.70 2.86 11.40
C GLY A 754 -18.41 4.11 10.58
N GLY A 755 -18.46 3.97 9.27
CA GLY A 755 -18.40 5.08 8.32
C GLY A 755 -19.76 5.69 8.05
N MET A 756 -19.76 6.97 7.67
CA MET A 756 -20.98 7.72 7.36
C MET A 756 -20.82 8.56 6.10
N LEU A 757 -21.92 8.71 5.35
CA LEU A 757 -22.11 9.72 4.30
C LEU A 757 -23.38 10.53 4.58
N THR A 758 -23.36 11.84 4.32
CA THR A 758 -24.53 12.71 4.45
C THR A 758 -25.08 13.05 3.07
N HIS A 759 -26.41 13.04 2.95
CA HIS A 759 -27.12 13.42 1.73
C HIS A 759 -28.07 14.58 2.00
N LEU A 760 -28.06 15.58 1.12
CA LEU A 760 -29.05 16.64 1.13
C LEU A 760 -30.31 16.19 0.38
N GLN A 761 -31.45 16.18 1.07
CA GLN A 761 -32.74 15.86 0.47
C GLN A 761 -33.34 17.06 -0.26
N ALA A 762 -34.30 16.82 -1.16
CA ALA A 762 -34.95 17.87 -1.95
C ALA A 762 -35.74 18.90 -1.10
N ASP A 763 -36.12 18.53 0.13
CA ASP A 763 -36.78 19.42 1.09
C ASP A 763 -35.80 20.22 1.97
N GLY A 764 -34.50 20.08 1.73
CA GLY A 764 -33.43 20.74 2.48
C GLY A 764 -33.02 20.02 3.76
N THR A 765 -33.62 18.87 4.09
CA THR A 765 -33.24 18.07 5.27
C THR A 765 -32.00 17.20 4.99
N LEU A 766 -31.27 16.88 6.05
CA LEU A 766 -30.09 16.01 5.97
C LEU A 766 -30.46 14.56 6.27
N ARG A 767 -30.07 13.64 5.39
CA ARG A 767 -30.11 12.20 5.63
C ARG A 767 -28.70 11.70 5.95
N TYR A 768 -28.58 11.06 7.10
CA TYR A 768 -27.35 10.42 7.56
C TYR A 768 -27.38 8.96 7.14
N GLU A 769 -26.44 8.55 6.30
CA GLU A 769 -26.31 7.16 5.87
C GLU A 769 -25.12 6.53 6.60
N ILE A 770 -25.42 5.72 7.61
CA ILE A 770 -24.40 4.94 8.33
C ILE A 770 -24.18 3.62 7.61
N PHE A 771 -22.94 3.35 7.24
CA PHE A 771 -22.55 2.12 6.59
C PHE A 771 -22.53 0.92 7.55
N GLU A 772 -22.41 -0.30 7.02
CA GLU A 772 -22.24 -1.50 7.85
C GLU A 772 -20.93 -1.40 8.64
N PRO A 773 -20.94 -1.53 9.97
CA PRO A 773 -19.73 -1.42 10.78
C PRO A 773 -18.71 -2.50 10.41
N SER A 774 -17.43 -2.16 10.50
CA SER A 774 -16.30 -3.10 10.39
C SER A 774 -15.79 -3.50 11.76
N GLU A 775 -15.39 -4.76 11.92
CA GLU A 775 -14.74 -5.28 13.12
C GLU A 775 -13.23 -5.17 12.95
N SER A 776 -12.55 -4.57 13.92
CA SER A 776 -11.09 -4.48 13.95
C SER A 776 -10.50 -5.72 14.63
N LEU A 777 -9.59 -6.41 13.93
CA LEU A 777 -8.79 -7.50 14.47
C LEU A 777 -7.37 -6.97 14.71
N ALA A 778 -7.03 -6.73 15.96
CA ALA A 778 -5.71 -6.22 16.33
C ALA A 778 -4.72 -7.38 16.54
N GLU A 779 -3.47 -7.24 16.06
CA GLU A 779 -2.40 -8.20 16.40
C GLU A 779 -1.88 -7.99 17.83
N THR A 780 -2.07 -6.78 18.38
CA THR A 780 -1.77 -6.40 19.76
C THR A 780 -3.00 -5.81 20.47
N GLU A 781 -2.92 -5.47 21.78
CA GLU A 781 -4.08 -4.95 22.53
C GLU A 781 -4.54 -3.53 22.10
N ILE A 782 -3.73 -2.79 21.33
CA ILE A 782 -4.04 -1.46 20.79
C ILE A 782 -3.61 -1.42 19.33
N LEU A 783 -4.51 -1.01 18.43
CA LEU A 783 -4.15 -0.80 17.03
C LEU A 783 -3.08 0.29 16.88
N SER A 784 -1.95 -0.07 16.29
CA SER A 784 -0.92 0.86 15.88
C SER A 784 -1.41 1.78 14.74
N LEU A 785 -0.70 2.89 14.49
CA LEU A 785 -1.00 3.77 13.36
C LEU A 785 -0.85 3.05 12.02
N GLU A 786 0.14 2.17 11.94
CA GLU A 786 0.41 1.30 10.81
C GLU A 786 -0.78 0.36 10.59
N GLU A 787 -1.27 -0.32 11.63
CA GLU A 787 -2.46 -1.18 11.54
C GLU A 787 -3.72 -0.42 11.10
N LYS A 788 -3.88 0.86 11.52
CA LYS A 788 -5.06 1.67 11.16
C LYS A 788 -5.02 2.21 9.72
N PHE A 789 -3.84 2.47 9.15
CA PHE A 789 -3.73 3.28 7.94
C PHE A 789 -2.88 2.67 6.82
N LEU A 790 -2.03 1.68 7.10
CA LEU A 790 -1.24 0.96 6.09
C LEU A 790 -2.00 -0.26 5.57
N ALA A 791 -1.98 -0.43 4.24
CA ALA A 791 -2.61 -1.57 3.59
C ALA A 791 -1.92 -2.87 3.99
N GLY A 792 -2.67 -3.79 4.61
CA GLY A 792 -2.20 -5.13 4.95
C GLY A 792 -1.49 -5.27 6.30
N GLU A 793 -1.41 -4.20 7.11
CA GLU A 793 -0.88 -4.26 8.49
C GLU A 793 -2.00 -4.49 9.52
N GLY A 794 -3.20 -3.90 9.34
CA GLY A 794 -4.35 -4.14 10.23
C GLY A 794 -5.52 -4.83 9.53
N GLN A 795 -6.17 -5.75 10.26
CA GLN A 795 -7.26 -6.56 9.74
C GLN A 795 -8.61 -5.91 10.08
N ASN A 796 -9.34 -5.44 9.06
CA ASN A 796 -10.73 -4.97 9.20
C ASN A 796 -11.68 -5.94 8.49
N ILE A 797 -12.60 -6.53 9.25
CA ILE A 797 -13.64 -7.42 8.69
C ILE A 797 -14.93 -6.64 8.50
N THR A 798 -15.37 -6.53 7.25
CA THR A 798 -16.62 -5.86 6.88
C THR A 798 -17.56 -6.86 6.20
N PRO A 799 -18.81 -7.06 6.69
CA PRO A 799 -19.39 -6.47 7.91
C PRO A 799 -18.82 -7.11 9.19
N SER A 800 -18.96 -6.41 10.31
CA SER A 800 -18.61 -6.90 11.65
C SER A 800 -19.34 -8.21 11.96
N ARG A 801 -18.67 -9.19 12.56
CA ARG A 801 -19.30 -10.47 12.88
C ARG A 801 -19.95 -10.40 14.24
N PHE A 802 -21.12 -9.80 14.40
CA PHE A 802 -21.84 -9.74 15.68
C PHE A 802 -22.44 -11.09 16.08
N SER A 803 -23.06 -11.83 15.16
CA SER A 803 -23.66 -13.14 15.40
C SER A 803 -23.47 -14.09 14.21
N ASN A 804 -23.49 -15.40 14.48
CA ASN A 804 -23.55 -16.43 13.44
C ASN A 804 -24.99 -16.65 12.91
N ASP A 805 -25.99 -16.17 13.65
CA ASP A 805 -27.39 -16.16 13.21
C ASP A 805 -27.66 -14.89 12.40
N ALA A 806 -28.20 -15.06 11.18
CA ALA A 806 -28.39 -13.95 10.24
C ALA A 806 -29.43 -12.91 10.70
N LEU A 807 -30.48 -13.33 11.41
CA LEU A 807 -31.50 -12.41 11.92
C LEU A 807 -30.93 -11.59 13.07
N GLU A 808 -30.24 -12.25 13.99
CA GLU A 808 -29.62 -11.59 15.13
C GLU A 808 -28.46 -10.67 14.72
N GLN A 809 -27.65 -11.09 13.74
CA GLN A 809 -26.64 -10.24 13.10
C GLN A 809 -27.25 -8.95 12.57
N SER A 810 -28.38 -9.05 11.83
CA SER A 810 -29.07 -7.89 11.27
C SER A 810 -29.66 -6.98 12.35
N ARG A 811 -30.21 -7.56 13.42
CA ARG A 811 -30.78 -6.80 14.55
C ARG A 811 -29.70 -5.99 15.26
N ILE A 812 -28.59 -6.64 15.64
CA ILE A 812 -27.47 -6.01 16.34
C ILE A 812 -26.83 -4.93 15.47
N SER A 813 -26.55 -5.22 14.18
CA SER A 813 -25.99 -4.22 13.26
C SER A 813 -26.90 -2.98 13.16
N THR A 814 -28.22 -3.16 13.08
CA THR A 814 -29.17 -2.04 13.03
C THR A 814 -29.14 -1.20 14.30
N GLU A 815 -29.08 -1.82 15.48
CA GLU A 815 -29.01 -1.13 16.77
C GLU A 815 -27.71 -0.32 16.93
N VAL A 816 -26.58 -0.90 16.51
CA VAL A 816 -25.28 -0.22 16.48
C VAL A 816 -25.35 0.98 15.53
N ARG A 817 -25.79 0.79 14.28
CA ARG A 817 -25.89 1.89 13.30
C ARG A 817 -26.80 3.03 13.76
N ASN A 818 -27.96 2.73 14.35
CA ASN A 818 -28.86 3.75 14.90
C ASN A 818 -28.17 4.59 15.98
N THR A 819 -27.34 3.95 16.82
CA THR A 819 -26.55 4.65 17.84
C THR A 819 -25.50 5.55 17.19
N LEU A 820 -24.76 5.05 16.21
CA LEU A 820 -23.76 5.84 15.47
C LEU A 820 -24.39 7.02 14.73
N GLU A 821 -25.57 6.84 14.13
CA GLU A 821 -26.33 7.92 13.48
C GLU A 821 -26.72 9.02 14.48
N ALA A 822 -27.22 8.62 15.65
CA ALA A 822 -27.62 9.56 16.69
C ALA A 822 -26.41 10.33 17.26
N VAL A 823 -25.25 9.68 17.38
CA VAL A 823 -23.97 10.31 17.76
C VAL A 823 -23.57 11.37 16.73
N ALA A 824 -23.57 11.01 15.44
CA ALA A 824 -23.22 11.93 14.35
C ALA A 824 -24.12 13.17 14.33
N LYS A 825 -25.44 12.98 14.50
CA LYS A 825 -26.42 14.08 14.59
C LYS A 825 -26.19 14.96 15.81
N THR A 826 -25.88 14.37 16.97
CA THR A 826 -25.63 15.11 18.22
C THR A 826 -24.39 15.99 18.13
N LEU A 827 -23.38 15.52 17.39
CA LEU A 827 -22.14 16.25 17.15
C LEU A 827 -22.20 17.13 15.88
N GLU A 828 -23.34 17.16 15.19
CA GLU A 828 -23.57 17.94 13.96
C GLU A 828 -22.53 17.67 12.86
N VAL A 829 -22.02 16.43 12.83
CA VAL A 829 -21.04 16.00 11.83
C VAL A 829 -21.77 15.84 10.49
N THR A 830 -21.19 16.34 9.41
CA THR A 830 -21.78 16.35 8.06
C THR A 830 -20.73 16.03 6.98
N GLY A 831 -21.21 15.77 5.76
CA GLY A 831 -20.36 15.29 4.66
C GLY A 831 -20.07 13.82 4.82
N TYR A 832 -19.02 13.48 5.56
CA TYR A 832 -18.63 12.11 5.86
C TYR A 832 -17.91 12.05 7.20
N CYS A 833 -17.89 10.89 7.86
CA CYS A 833 -17.13 10.71 9.09
C CYS A 833 -16.82 9.23 9.37
N ARG A 834 -15.95 9.02 10.36
CA ARG A 834 -15.67 7.72 10.98
C ARG A 834 -16.01 7.80 12.45
N ILE A 835 -16.71 6.80 12.97
CA ILE A 835 -17.02 6.67 14.39
C ILE A 835 -16.52 5.32 14.88
N ASP A 836 -15.62 5.32 15.84
CA ASP A 836 -15.08 4.12 16.45
C ASP A 836 -15.79 3.85 17.79
N ALA A 837 -16.12 2.60 18.05
CA ALA A 837 -16.90 2.19 19.23
C ALA A 837 -16.55 0.77 19.68
N PHE A 838 -16.72 0.49 20.97
CA PHE A 838 -16.80 -0.88 21.48
C PHE A 838 -18.25 -1.35 21.51
N VAL A 839 -18.50 -2.57 21.05
CA VAL A 839 -19.83 -3.21 21.11
C VAL A 839 -19.80 -4.39 22.07
N ARG A 840 -20.63 -4.32 23.11
CA ARG A 840 -20.90 -5.43 24.04
C ARG A 840 -22.25 -6.06 23.74
N ILE A 841 -22.27 -7.38 23.61
CA ILE A 841 -23.49 -8.16 23.39
C ILE A 841 -23.66 -9.09 24.60
N PHE A 842 -24.83 -9.03 25.24
CA PHE A 842 -25.15 -9.80 26.43
C PHE A 842 -26.06 -11.00 26.11
N GLU A 843 -26.10 -11.97 27.03
CA GLU A 843 -26.88 -13.22 26.86
C GLU A 843 -28.39 -12.97 26.72
N ASP A 844 -28.90 -11.88 27.32
CA ASP A 844 -30.30 -11.46 27.21
C ASP A 844 -30.63 -10.71 25.89
N GLY A 845 -29.65 -10.58 25.00
CA GLY A 845 -29.77 -9.87 23.72
C GLY A 845 -29.55 -8.36 23.82
N LYS A 846 -29.25 -7.80 25.00
CA LYS A 846 -28.90 -6.37 25.12
C LYS A 846 -27.62 -6.07 24.33
N VAL A 847 -27.60 -4.93 23.64
CA VAL A 847 -26.42 -4.41 22.93
C VAL A 847 -26.03 -3.07 23.57
N GLU A 848 -24.76 -2.91 23.88
CA GLU A 848 -24.21 -1.62 24.31
C GLU A 848 -23.14 -1.17 23.32
N THR A 849 -23.29 0.05 22.81
CA THR A 849 -22.30 0.70 21.93
C THR A 849 -21.64 1.83 22.70
N VAL A 850 -20.37 1.65 23.06
CA VAL A 850 -19.55 2.61 23.81
C VAL A 850 -18.66 3.37 22.83
N ILE A 851 -18.88 4.68 22.68
CA ILE A 851 -18.15 5.50 21.71
C ILE A 851 -16.71 5.73 22.19
N ILE A 852 -15.76 5.54 21.27
CA ILE A 852 -14.32 5.72 21.49
C ILE A 852 -13.88 7.07 20.94
N GLU A 853 -14.15 7.30 19.64
CA GLU A 853 -13.79 8.53 18.94
C GLU A 853 -14.70 8.79 17.73
N VAL A 854 -14.79 10.06 17.35
CA VAL A 854 -15.49 10.51 16.15
C VAL A 854 -14.53 11.39 15.36
N ASN A 855 -14.22 10.99 14.13
CA ASN A 855 -13.38 11.75 13.22
C ASN A 855 -14.24 12.32 12.09
N SER A 856 -14.32 13.65 11.99
CA SER A 856 -15.11 14.41 11.00
C SER A 856 -14.43 14.59 9.64
N LEU A 857 -13.17 14.17 9.51
CA LEU A 857 -12.37 14.18 8.29
C LEU A 857 -11.43 12.96 8.27
N PRO A 858 -11.96 11.73 8.28
CA PRO A 858 -11.15 10.53 8.47
C PRO A 858 -10.14 10.32 7.33
N GLY A 859 -9.01 9.69 7.67
CA GLY A 859 -7.98 9.23 6.72
C GLY A 859 -8.56 8.53 5.51
N MET A 860 -8.21 8.94 4.29
CA MET A 860 -8.72 8.37 3.04
C MET A 860 -7.61 7.64 2.27
N THR A 861 -6.85 6.77 2.94
CA THR A 861 -5.83 5.93 2.30
C THR A 861 -6.50 4.73 1.59
N PRO A 862 -5.81 4.03 0.67
CA PRO A 862 -6.38 2.84 0.01
C PRO A 862 -6.81 1.73 0.96
N ALA A 863 -6.30 1.72 2.19
CA ALA A 863 -6.58 0.72 3.22
C ALA A 863 -7.71 1.11 4.17
N THR A 864 -8.21 2.35 4.11
CA THR A 864 -9.22 2.81 5.07
C THR A 864 -10.49 1.96 4.99
N CYS A 865 -10.93 1.44 6.13
CA CYS A 865 -12.14 0.61 6.27
C CYS A 865 -13.38 1.23 5.59
N ILE A 866 -13.49 2.57 5.59
CA ILE A 866 -14.62 3.31 5.02
C ILE A 866 -14.86 3.00 3.54
N TYR A 867 -13.83 2.69 2.74
CA TYR A 867 -14.02 2.32 1.34
C TYR A 867 -14.66 0.93 1.22
N HIS A 868 -14.32 -0.02 2.09
CA HIS A 868 -14.97 -1.33 2.12
C HIS A 868 -16.43 -1.23 2.59
N GLN A 869 -16.68 -0.33 3.54
CA GLN A 869 -18.03 -0.06 4.06
C GLN A 869 -18.90 0.62 3.00
N ALA A 870 -18.36 1.64 2.33
CA ALA A 870 -19.00 2.29 1.19
C ALA A 870 -19.27 1.27 0.07
N ALA A 871 -18.36 0.31 -0.13
CA ALA A 871 -18.53 -0.72 -1.15
C ALA A 871 -19.77 -1.61 -0.91
N LEU A 872 -19.99 -2.05 0.33
CA LEU A 872 -21.20 -2.79 0.70
C LEU A 872 -22.49 -1.95 0.56
N ASN A 873 -22.38 -0.62 0.59
CA ASN A 873 -23.49 0.30 0.36
C ASN A 873 -23.63 0.69 -1.13
N GLY A 874 -22.87 0.05 -2.02
CA GLY A 874 -23.00 0.21 -3.47
C GLY A 874 -22.19 1.38 -4.06
N TYR A 875 -21.29 1.99 -3.27
CA TYR A 875 -20.41 3.05 -3.75
C TYR A 875 -19.05 2.49 -4.14
N LYS A 876 -18.66 2.62 -5.42
CA LYS A 876 -17.24 2.50 -5.76
C LYS A 876 -16.47 3.64 -5.07
N PRO A 877 -15.18 3.49 -4.76
CA PRO A 877 -14.41 4.55 -4.09
C PRO A 877 -14.49 5.93 -4.76
N TYR A 878 -14.48 5.96 -6.11
CA TYR A 878 -14.71 7.20 -6.84
C TYR A 878 -16.11 7.78 -6.62
N ASP A 879 -17.15 6.94 -6.69
CA ASP A 879 -18.53 7.38 -6.47
C ASP A 879 -18.71 7.95 -5.06
N PHE A 880 -18.08 7.32 -4.05
CA PHE A 880 -18.06 7.83 -2.69
C PHE A 880 -17.43 9.23 -2.59
N ILE A 881 -16.24 9.43 -3.16
CA ILE A 881 -15.56 10.74 -3.19
C ILE A 881 -16.40 11.78 -3.94
N ARG A 882 -17.02 11.39 -5.06
CA ARG A 882 -17.91 12.26 -5.83
C ARG A 882 -19.09 12.72 -4.96
N GLU A 883 -19.76 11.83 -4.25
CA GLU A 883 -20.89 12.21 -3.40
C GLU A 883 -20.47 13.13 -2.25
N ILE A 884 -19.26 12.94 -1.68
CA ILE A 884 -18.70 13.86 -0.69
C ILE A 884 -18.54 15.29 -1.27
N LEU A 885 -17.98 15.41 -2.48
CA LEU A 885 -17.80 16.71 -3.14
C LEU A 885 -19.15 17.34 -3.55
N ASN A 886 -20.07 16.53 -4.08
CA ASN A 886 -21.42 16.97 -4.44
C ASN A 886 -22.17 17.53 -3.22
N PHE A 887 -22.06 16.86 -2.06
CA PHE A 887 -22.65 17.36 -0.82
C PHE A 887 -22.08 18.73 -0.42
N GLY A 888 -20.75 18.90 -0.48
CA GLY A 888 -20.11 20.18 -0.20
C GLY A 888 -20.60 21.30 -1.14
N GLU A 889 -20.72 21.01 -2.42
CA GLU A 889 -21.21 21.97 -3.42
C GLU A 889 -22.68 22.36 -3.18
N GLN A 890 -23.55 21.38 -2.96
CA GLN A 890 -24.99 21.61 -2.73
C GLN A 890 -25.25 22.44 -1.46
N THR A 891 -24.53 22.14 -0.38
CA THR A 891 -24.66 22.88 0.88
C THR A 891 -24.15 24.32 0.77
N ARG A 892 -23.15 24.59 -0.08
CA ARG A 892 -22.77 25.97 -0.42
C ARG A 892 -23.91 26.71 -1.13
N THR A 893 -24.55 26.09 -2.13
CA THR A 893 -25.63 26.74 -2.89
C THR A 893 -26.85 27.09 -2.02
N LEU A 894 -27.15 26.31 -0.99
CA LEU A 894 -28.24 26.64 -0.05
C LEU A 894 -27.92 27.81 0.89
N ASN A 895 -26.63 28.03 1.18
CA ASN A 895 -26.17 29.06 2.13
C ASN A 895 -25.77 30.38 1.44
N ALA A 896 -25.71 30.41 0.10
CA ALA A 896 -25.44 31.57 -0.74
C ALA A 896 -26.75 32.26 -1.16
#